data_AF-A0A2D9Z360-F1
#
_entry.id   AF-A0A2D9Z360-F1
#
_cell.length_a   1.000
_cell.length_b   1.000
_cell.length_c   1.000
_cell.angle_alpha   90.00
_cell.angle_beta   90.00
_cell.angle_gamma   90.00
#
_symmetry.space_group_name_H-M   'P 1'
#
loop_
_entity.id
_entity.type
_entity.pdbx_description
1 polymer ?
#
loop_
_entity_poly.entity_id
_entity_poly.type
_entity_poly.pdbx_seq_one_letter_code
_entity_poly.pdbx_strand_id
1 'polypeptide(L)'
;MPAEYHSSLIKIELTMFCRPSRNCVLLLLWLPFVVVAQEEEVSQGIYSATPEESIKHFDIPTGLEIELVASEPQVVDPVAIRFDAVGRMWVVEMNDYPSGNGTSRVKLLEDLDSDGTFETAHVFADNLVFATGIQPWKQGVIVTLAGKVVYLKDTDRDNRADVHEVWYTGFSEDNQQLRANHPRLGLDQKIYVANGLRGGLVKNSRDTESKPLNISGMDFMFDPVTGEYQTVTGNGQFGLTFDDVGNRYVCSNRNPAMQIMIEDRYLRKYPSVAVSSVKKDVVKAGQDSAIYPLTNFWTTSNLHEGQFTAACGVMVYRGNQLAWLKDAILTCDPTGNLVHAEKVQSTSSENSHYNYYGPFYYGTPTPEREFLASRDHWFRAVSLRTGPDGCLYVVDMHRAVIEHPQWVPEELKDRKDARSGDDKGRIYRVKPINARLEPKWNWSIANHSTEELVLLLEHPNSWQRDTAFRLLTEQRPEEAVMLLGRLLNYSREPVARVLALRLLHGWEKLEVAQVTTVANHYDRRVRVHACIVLEDTWKDTTEQQTLARKLLTDRESAVRLQAILSLGDKVKHDSATWTALARTVLKDEYTTQAFLMASGDDIGTVLAATLVNKASTEITDSGQAENTYRLFHSAAKKMTAEQQAIALEWIAELPKWVNEKVVSLGDVRSVRAILESFESLQVDWRGQVAGLPEDQRVQFDVIWMLAREWINHIDTSETMKREALALLAFARDSKTLRELLSNPEFTHFHSDILGLLHFEKDVSIWQDIISRFPSMAPSVKRALIDVVLRDSLRVKILLDELEANTISVNEIDAVRMKRLTSSGDPDIVQRSKALQAKTVNADRQAILEEYKSVLELKGIPKEGEKVFRQNCATCHRIGEIGSQVAPDISDSRTRQPLQLLTDILQPNKAIDNNYMHYSVVTKDGRILDGIITEETSNQITLMQPERKVATVLRSEIDEVQSRGVSLMPEGLEKKITQQQMADLISFIKNWRYLDGRTPLAKPLNE
;
A
#
# COMPACT_ATOMS: atom_id res chain seq x y z
N MET A 1 47.59 24.80 -25.40
CA MET A 1 48.86 24.05 -25.51
C MET A 1 49.52 24.00 -24.13
N PRO A 2 50.14 22.88 -23.76
CA PRO A 2 49.89 22.25 -22.46
C PRO A 2 51.15 22.04 -21.60
N ALA A 3 50.93 21.57 -20.37
CA ALA A 3 51.85 20.67 -19.68
C ALA A 3 51.03 19.53 -19.04
N GLU A 4 51.42 18.31 -19.39
CA GLU A 4 50.77 17.02 -19.15
C GLU A 4 51.10 16.44 -17.76
N TYR A 5 50.28 15.52 -17.24
CA TYR A 5 50.64 14.09 -17.14
C TYR A 5 49.46 13.23 -16.66
N HIS A 6 49.25 12.12 -17.38
CA HIS A 6 48.21 11.12 -17.24
C HIS A 6 48.39 10.17 -16.04
N SER A 7 47.26 9.69 -15.49
CA SER A 7 47.17 8.49 -14.67
C SER A 7 46.41 7.38 -15.41
N SER A 8 46.98 6.18 -15.50
CA SER A 8 46.29 4.97 -15.94
C SER A 8 46.77 3.76 -15.14
N LEU A 9 45.81 3.17 -14.41
CA LEU A 9 45.51 1.74 -14.16
C LEU A 9 46.61 0.69 -14.38
N ILE A 10 46.71 -0.30 -13.47
CA ILE A 10 46.66 -1.76 -13.75
C ILE A 10 46.58 -2.61 -12.46
N LYS A 11 45.77 -3.67 -12.56
CA LYS A 11 45.52 -4.83 -11.67
C LYS A 11 46.77 -5.65 -11.31
N ILE A 12 46.78 -6.31 -10.14
CA ILE A 12 47.44 -7.63 -9.95
C ILE A 12 46.62 -8.52 -8.99
N GLU A 13 46.39 -9.77 -9.43
CA GLU A 13 45.75 -10.89 -8.74
C GLU A 13 46.70 -11.69 -7.81
N LEU A 14 46.07 -12.37 -6.85
CA LEU A 14 46.43 -13.59 -6.11
C LEU A 14 47.75 -14.32 -6.41
N THR A 15 48.49 -14.67 -5.34
CA THR A 15 48.67 -16.06 -4.83
C THR A 15 49.82 -16.08 -3.80
N MET A 16 49.62 -16.67 -2.61
CA MET A 16 50.73 -17.28 -1.86
C MET A 16 50.28 -18.40 -0.92
N PHE A 17 50.92 -19.54 -1.13
CA PHE A 17 50.95 -20.76 -0.34
C PHE A 17 51.46 -20.52 1.09
N CYS A 18 50.94 -21.28 2.06
CA CYS A 18 51.77 -21.82 3.14
C CYS A 18 51.29 -23.21 3.57
N ARG A 19 52.23 -24.17 3.54
CA ARG A 19 52.08 -25.57 3.92
C ARG A 19 52.31 -25.79 5.42
N PRO A 20 51.84 -26.91 6.00
CA PRO A 20 51.78 -27.18 7.43
C PRO A 20 53.05 -27.82 7.99
N SER A 21 53.32 -27.64 9.28
CA SER A 21 54.39 -28.34 10.01
C SER A 21 53.90 -29.67 10.57
N ARG A 22 54.76 -30.67 10.40
CA ARG A 22 54.63 -32.08 10.82
C ARG A 22 54.73 -32.16 12.34
N ASN A 23 53.66 -32.51 13.03
CA ASN A 23 53.66 -33.27 14.29
C ASN A 23 52.21 -33.68 14.57
N CYS A 24 52.02 -34.93 15.03
CA CYS A 24 50.74 -35.62 15.28
C CYS A 24 50.17 -36.42 14.09
N VAL A 25 50.99 -37.32 13.53
CA VAL A 25 50.49 -38.58 12.92
C VAL A 25 51.11 -39.71 13.75
N LEU A 26 50.36 -40.20 14.74
CA LEU A 26 50.46 -41.53 15.38
C LEU A 26 49.68 -41.52 16.70
N LEU A 27 48.36 -41.62 16.61
CA LEU A 27 47.46 -42.13 17.67
C LEU A 27 46.08 -42.39 17.04
N LEU A 28 46.08 -43.24 16.01
CA LEU A 28 44.92 -43.94 15.51
C LEU A 28 45.16 -45.40 15.81
N LEU A 29 44.41 -45.95 16.77
CA LEU A 29 43.98 -47.34 16.90
C LEU A 29 43.45 -47.51 18.34
N TRP A 30 42.13 -47.37 18.53
CA TRP A 30 41.25 -48.34 19.20
C TRP A 30 39.85 -47.73 19.46
N LEU A 31 38.83 -48.55 19.18
CA LEU A 31 37.39 -48.45 19.48
C LEU A 31 36.46 -47.83 18.39
N PRO A 32 35.54 -48.64 17.82
CA PRO A 32 34.46 -48.15 16.99
C PRO A 32 33.29 -47.73 17.87
N PHE A 33 32.99 -46.43 17.95
CA PHE A 33 31.63 -46.00 18.27
C PHE A 33 30.91 -45.79 16.94
N VAL A 34 30.03 -46.74 16.63
CA VAL A 34 28.92 -46.51 15.71
C VAL A 34 28.07 -45.42 16.37
N VAL A 35 28.31 -44.16 16.00
CA VAL A 35 27.29 -43.13 16.16
C VAL A 35 26.25 -43.47 15.10
N VAL A 36 25.24 -44.24 15.52
CA VAL A 36 23.94 -44.15 14.87
C VAL A 36 23.56 -42.69 15.06
N ALA A 37 23.71 -41.89 14.01
CA ALA A 37 22.99 -40.65 13.90
C ALA A 37 21.52 -41.07 13.89
N GLN A 38 20.93 -41.09 15.08
CA GLN A 38 19.50 -41.00 15.23
C GLN A 38 19.20 -39.60 14.68
N GLU A 39 18.85 -39.53 13.39
CA GLU A 39 17.92 -38.50 12.96
C GLU A 39 16.72 -38.68 13.89
N GLU A 40 16.66 -37.87 14.94
CA GLU A 40 15.37 -37.62 15.58
C GLU A 40 14.49 -37.14 14.44
N GLU A 41 13.52 -37.96 14.05
CA GLU A 41 12.33 -37.48 13.39
C GLU A 41 11.80 -36.35 14.27
N VAL A 42 12.14 -35.11 13.92
CA VAL A 42 11.50 -33.92 14.49
C VAL A 42 10.03 -34.13 14.19
N SER A 43 9.27 -34.46 15.23
CA SER A 43 7.84 -34.69 15.13
C SER A 43 7.23 -33.53 14.35
N GLN A 44 6.44 -33.81 13.32
CA GLN A 44 5.69 -32.85 12.51
C GLN A 44 4.55 -32.17 13.32
N GLY A 45 4.84 -31.67 14.52
CA GLY A 45 3.92 -31.03 15.45
C GLY A 45 4.33 -29.58 15.74
N ILE A 46 3.35 -28.75 16.08
CA ILE A 46 3.59 -27.37 16.52
C ILE A 46 4.35 -27.40 17.85
N TYR A 47 5.46 -26.68 17.93
CA TYR A 47 6.16 -26.44 19.20
C TYR A 47 5.69 -25.12 19.82
N SER A 48 5.36 -25.16 21.11
CA SER A 48 5.14 -24.00 21.99
C SER A 48 6.16 -24.06 23.11
N ALA A 49 7.03 -23.06 23.22
CA ALA A 49 8.03 -23.01 24.28
C ALA A 49 7.37 -22.67 25.62
N THR A 50 7.98 -23.10 26.72
CA THR A 50 7.72 -22.45 28.02
C THR A 50 8.16 -20.97 27.99
N PRO A 51 7.67 -20.11 28.91
CA PRO A 51 8.11 -18.73 28.96
C PRO A 51 9.63 -18.59 29.02
N GLU A 52 10.32 -19.37 29.87
CA GLU A 52 11.77 -19.33 30.02
C GLU A 52 12.52 -19.84 28.77
N GLU A 53 11.95 -20.81 28.06
CA GLU A 53 12.55 -21.36 26.84
C GLU A 53 12.37 -20.45 25.62
N SER A 54 11.28 -19.68 25.55
CA SER A 54 10.98 -18.81 24.38
C SER A 54 12.11 -17.86 24.02
N ILE A 55 12.86 -17.36 25.02
CA ILE A 55 14.02 -16.47 24.82
C ILE A 55 15.06 -17.12 23.89
N LYS A 56 15.24 -18.44 23.95
CA LYS A 56 16.21 -19.19 23.15
C LYS A 56 15.78 -19.38 21.70
N HIS A 57 14.50 -19.15 21.39
CA HIS A 57 13.93 -19.35 20.06
C HIS A 57 13.99 -18.11 19.18
N PHE A 58 14.32 -16.94 19.75
CA PHE A 58 14.43 -15.70 18.99
C PHE A 58 15.74 -15.61 18.21
N ASP A 59 15.62 -15.10 16.99
CA ASP A 59 16.72 -14.59 16.19
C ASP A 59 16.63 -13.07 16.15
N ILE A 60 17.64 -12.39 16.69
CA ILE A 60 17.70 -10.92 16.82
C ILE A 60 19.08 -10.36 16.40
N PRO A 61 19.18 -9.07 16.03
CA PRO A 61 20.44 -8.43 15.67
C PRO A 61 21.54 -8.59 16.73
N THR A 62 22.77 -8.78 16.26
CA THR A 62 23.96 -8.87 17.11
C THR A 62 24.10 -7.63 17.99
N GLY A 63 24.41 -7.82 19.27
CA GLY A 63 24.56 -6.74 20.24
C GLY A 63 23.27 -6.37 20.97
N LEU A 64 22.16 -7.06 20.67
CA LEU A 64 20.92 -7.00 21.43
C LEU A 64 20.73 -8.25 22.30
N GLU A 65 19.95 -8.10 23.35
CA GLU A 65 19.36 -9.19 24.13
C GLU A 65 17.84 -8.97 24.27
N ILE A 66 17.13 -10.08 24.45
CA ILE A 66 15.69 -10.09 24.70
C ILE A 66 15.42 -10.74 26.06
N GLU A 67 14.58 -10.08 26.86
CA GLU A 67 14.21 -10.51 28.20
C GLU A 67 12.71 -10.72 28.28
N LEU A 68 12.28 -11.75 29.01
CA LEU A 68 10.88 -11.92 29.38
C LEU A 68 10.55 -10.94 30.52
N VAL A 69 9.55 -10.09 30.31
CA VAL A 69 9.13 -9.06 31.27
C VAL A 69 7.90 -9.52 32.05
N ALA A 70 6.96 -10.17 31.37
CA ALA A 70 5.77 -10.75 31.97
C ALA A 70 5.29 -11.92 31.13
N SER A 71 4.72 -12.92 31.77
CA SER A 71 4.09 -14.08 31.12
C SER A 71 2.82 -14.49 31.85
N GLU A 72 2.16 -15.54 31.38
CA GLU A 72 1.14 -16.25 32.15
C GLU A 72 1.66 -16.64 33.56
N PRO A 73 0.86 -16.51 34.64
CA PRO A 73 -0.53 -16.02 34.70
C PRO A 73 -0.69 -14.49 34.82
N GLN A 74 0.38 -13.73 35.03
CA GLN A 74 0.33 -12.25 35.17
C GLN A 74 -0.29 -11.61 33.94
N VAL A 75 0.00 -12.13 32.75
CA VAL A 75 -0.56 -11.67 31.49
C VAL A 75 -1.04 -12.84 30.61
N VAL A 76 -2.21 -12.70 29.98
CA VAL A 76 -2.81 -13.67 29.07
C VAL A 76 -3.46 -12.92 27.89
N ASP A 77 -3.25 -13.38 26.66
CA ASP A 77 -3.75 -12.74 25.43
C ASP A 77 -3.55 -11.22 25.34
N PRO A 78 -2.34 -10.68 25.64
CA PRO A 78 -2.13 -9.25 25.58
C PRO A 78 -2.16 -8.77 24.13
N VAL A 79 -2.85 -7.65 23.90
CA VAL A 79 -2.95 -7.04 22.55
C VAL A 79 -2.50 -5.59 22.50
N ALA A 80 -2.40 -4.92 23.65
CA ALA A 80 -1.89 -3.55 23.75
C ALA A 80 -1.35 -3.26 25.14
N ILE A 81 -0.26 -2.49 25.22
CA ILE A 81 0.32 -2.03 26.49
C ILE A 81 0.54 -0.52 26.54
N ARG A 82 0.54 0.05 27.75
CA ARG A 82 0.94 1.43 28.05
C ARG A 82 1.59 1.53 29.42
N PHE A 83 2.49 2.48 29.59
CA PHE A 83 3.06 2.81 30.91
C PHE A 83 2.45 4.11 31.42
N ASP A 84 2.09 4.15 32.71
CA ASP A 84 1.67 5.40 33.38
C ASP A 84 2.85 6.16 33.99
N ALA A 85 2.58 7.35 34.53
CA ALA A 85 3.59 8.27 35.02
C ALA A 85 4.39 7.78 36.25
N VAL A 86 4.04 6.64 36.84
CA VAL A 86 4.83 6.00 37.91
C VAL A 86 5.53 4.72 37.44
N GLY A 87 5.44 4.39 36.14
CA GLY A 87 6.11 3.25 35.52
C GLY A 87 5.35 1.92 35.63
N ARG A 88 4.06 1.93 36.00
CA ARG A 88 3.23 0.71 35.97
C ARG A 88 2.75 0.41 34.56
N MET A 89 2.60 -0.88 34.24
CA MET A 89 2.22 -1.33 32.90
C MET A 89 0.72 -1.66 32.84
N TRP A 90 -0.01 -0.89 32.05
CA TRP A 90 -1.39 -1.14 31.68
C TRP A 90 -1.45 -2.10 30.50
N VAL A 91 -2.17 -3.20 30.63
CA VAL A 91 -2.27 -4.26 29.63
C VAL A 91 -3.73 -4.49 29.26
N VAL A 92 -4.02 -4.51 27.96
CA VAL A 92 -5.30 -4.97 27.42
C VAL A 92 -5.18 -6.44 27.08
N GLU A 93 -6.02 -7.27 27.69
CA GLU A 93 -6.13 -8.70 27.43
C GLU A 93 -7.41 -8.98 26.64
N MET A 94 -7.28 -9.66 25.49
CA MET A 94 -8.38 -9.95 24.56
C MET A 94 -8.81 -11.42 24.61
N ASN A 95 -9.07 -11.93 25.83
CA ASN A 95 -9.39 -13.35 26.08
C ASN A 95 -10.64 -13.85 25.35
N ASP A 96 -11.57 -12.94 25.07
CA ASP A 96 -12.82 -13.24 24.38
C ASP A 96 -12.66 -13.40 22.86
N TYR A 97 -11.47 -13.16 22.29
CA TYR A 97 -11.25 -13.43 20.88
C TYR A 97 -11.15 -14.93 20.59
N PRO A 98 -11.84 -15.47 19.55
CA PRO A 98 -12.66 -14.77 18.55
C PRO A 98 -14.17 -14.69 18.83
N SER A 99 -14.66 -15.21 19.97
CA SER A 99 -16.10 -15.41 20.23
C SER A 99 -16.84 -14.16 20.72
N GLY A 100 -16.18 -13.22 21.39
CA GLY A 100 -16.81 -12.01 21.94
C GLY A 100 -17.68 -12.27 23.17
N ASN A 101 -17.36 -13.30 23.96
CA ASN A 101 -18.12 -13.70 25.14
C ASN A 101 -17.94 -12.78 26.38
N GLY A 102 -17.25 -11.64 26.24
CA GLY A 102 -17.16 -10.63 27.30
C GLY A 102 -16.10 -10.90 28.36
N THR A 103 -15.10 -11.74 28.08
CA THR A 103 -13.99 -12.04 29.01
C THR A 103 -12.76 -11.15 28.82
N SER A 104 -12.78 -10.20 27.87
CA SER A 104 -11.73 -9.19 27.74
C SER A 104 -11.59 -8.38 29.05
N ARG A 105 -10.37 -7.93 29.35
CA ARG A 105 -10.07 -7.19 30.57
C ARG A 105 -8.89 -6.25 30.43
N VAL A 106 -8.76 -5.33 31.37
CA VAL A 106 -7.60 -4.46 31.56
C VAL A 106 -6.90 -4.88 32.84
N LYS A 107 -5.60 -5.15 32.74
CA LYS A 107 -4.73 -5.40 33.89
C LYS A 107 -3.76 -4.25 34.12
N LEU A 108 -3.39 -4.09 35.39
CA LEU A 108 -2.34 -3.20 35.86
C LEU A 108 -1.22 -4.05 36.45
N LEU A 109 -0.05 -4.00 35.83
CA LEU A 109 1.12 -4.77 36.21
C LEU A 109 2.16 -3.88 36.92
N GLU A 110 2.81 -4.44 37.93
CA GLU A 110 3.81 -3.77 38.75
C GLU A 110 5.05 -4.67 38.96
N ASP A 111 6.21 -4.07 38.67
CA ASP A 111 7.55 -4.52 39.09
C ASP A 111 7.85 -3.95 40.50
N LEU A 112 7.64 -4.71 41.58
CA LEU A 112 7.76 -4.18 42.95
C LEU A 112 9.20 -4.16 43.45
N ASP A 113 10.08 -5.03 42.95
CA ASP A 113 11.48 -5.13 43.37
C ASP A 113 12.47 -4.38 42.45
N SER A 114 11.96 -3.81 41.35
CA SER A 114 12.71 -3.04 40.35
C SER A 114 13.76 -3.86 39.59
N ASP A 115 13.55 -5.18 39.45
CA ASP A 115 14.42 -6.05 38.66
C ASP A 115 14.13 -6.01 37.14
N GLY A 116 13.02 -5.35 36.76
CA GLY A 116 12.57 -5.17 35.39
C GLY A 116 11.58 -6.23 34.90
N THR A 117 11.23 -7.21 35.73
CA THR A 117 10.12 -8.17 35.59
C THR A 117 8.87 -7.57 36.22
N PHE A 118 7.69 -7.86 35.68
CA PHE A 118 6.41 -7.38 36.24
C PHE A 118 5.65 -8.56 36.85
N GLU A 119 6.00 -8.91 38.07
CA GLU A 119 5.56 -10.08 38.82
C GLU A 119 4.18 -9.91 39.49
N THR A 120 3.76 -8.67 39.75
CA THR A 120 2.47 -8.35 40.36
C THR A 120 1.47 -7.88 39.31
N ALA A 121 0.25 -8.42 39.32
CA ALA A 121 -0.81 -8.07 38.38
C ALA A 121 -2.16 -7.90 39.09
N HIS A 122 -2.83 -6.79 38.81
CA HIS A 122 -4.18 -6.48 39.28
C HIS A 122 -5.16 -6.48 38.10
N VAL A 123 -6.33 -7.09 38.28
CA VAL A 123 -7.45 -6.92 37.33
C VAL A 123 -8.09 -5.57 37.63
N PHE A 124 -7.81 -4.58 36.77
CA PHE A 124 -8.33 -3.22 36.93
C PHE A 124 -9.78 -3.11 36.47
N ALA A 125 -10.11 -3.72 35.34
CA ALA A 125 -11.47 -3.80 34.83
C ALA A 125 -11.67 -5.11 34.06
N ASP A 126 -12.79 -5.78 34.26
CA ASP A 126 -13.16 -7.04 33.60
C ASP A 126 -14.55 -6.93 32.95
N ASN A 127 -15.08 -8.05 32.45
CA ASN A 127 -16.38 -8.13 31.77
C ASN A 127 -16.47 -7.19 30.54
N LEU A 128 -15.35 -6.98 29.85
CA LEU A 128 -15.26 -6.15 28.66
C LEU A 128 -15.46 -7.01 27.41
N VAL A 129 -15.94 -6.41 26.32
CA VAL A 129 -16.15 -7.10 25.04
C VAL A 129 -15.18 -6.55 24.00
N PHE A 130 -14.33 -7.43 23.45
CA PHE A 130 -13.24 -7.14 22.51
C PHE A 130 -12.47 -5.87 22.86
N ALA A 131 -11.72 -5.89 23.95
CA ALA A 131 -10.83 -4.77 24.28
C ALA A 131 -9.60 -4.79 23.35
N THR A 132 -9.29 -3.66 22.72
CA THR A 132 -8.30 -3.60 21.60
C THR A 132 -7.20 -2.56 21.78
N GLY A 133 -7.30 -1.66 22.75
CA GLY A 133 -6.37 -0.55 22.86
C GLY A 133 -6.56 0.27 24.14
N ILE A 134 -5.50 0.93 24.59
CA ILE A 134 -5.44 1.65 25.85
C ILE A 134 -4.57 2.91 25.77
N GLN A 135 -4.95 3.95 26.51
CA GLN A 135 -4.23 5.21 26.66
C GLN A 135 -4.46 5.83 28.06
N PRO A 136 -3.43 5.95 28.92
CA PRO A 136 -3.54 6.67 30.18
C PRO A 136 -4.00 8.11 30.00
N TRP A 137 -4.92 8.55 30.88
CA TRP A 137 -5.51 9.90 30.88
C TRP A 137 -6.11 10.25 32.26
N LYS A 138 -5.73 11.40 32.84
CA LYS A 138 -6.29 11.93 34.11
C LYS A 138 -6.41 10.89 35.23
N GLN A 139 -5.32 10.19 35.54
CA GLN A 139 -5.24 9.09 36.54
C GLN A 139 -6.07 7.83 36.23
N GLY A 140 -6.75 7.78 35.07
CA GLY A 140 -7.45 6.60 34.56
C GLY A 140 -6.91 6.19 33.18
N VAL A 141 -7.71 5.46 32.43
CA VAL A 141 -7.38 4.98 31.09
C VAL A 141 -8.56 5.10 30.13
N ILE A 142 -8.27 5.51 28.90
CA ILE A 142 -9.18 5.45 27.76
C ILE A 142 -8.98 4.09 27.07
N VAL A 143 -10.06 3.35 26.85
CA VAL A 143 -10.04 1.99 26.30
C VAL A 143 -10.97 1.89 25.10
N THR A 144 -10.50 1.26 24.02
CA THR A 144 -11.32 0.91 22.85
C THR A 144 -11.90 -0.49 23.03
N LEU A 145 -13.22 -0.62 22.85
CA LEU A 145 -13.99 -1.86 22.99
C LEU A 145 -14.84 -2.09 21.72
N ALA A 146 -15.54 -3.22 21.64
CA ALA A 146 -16.57 -3.44 20.63
C ALA A 146 -17.61 -2.30 20.64
N GLY A 147 -17.71 -1.56 19.53
CA GLY A 147 -18.72 -0.52 19.32
C GLY A 147 -18.51 0.80 20.08
N LYS A 148 -17.49 0.91 20.95
CA LYS A 148 -17.36 2.03 21.89
C LYS A 148 -15.93 2.40 22.27
N VAL A 149 -15.78 3.65 22.73
CA VAL A 149 -14.62 4.15 23.47
C VAL A 149 -15.08 4.51 24.88
N VAL A 150 -14.40 3.97 25.89
CA VAL A 150 -14.74 4.16 27.30
C VAL A 150 -13.58 4.79 28.07
N TYR A 151 -13.91 5.42 29.20
CA TYR A 151 -12.96 5.90 30.19
C TYR A 151 -13.19 5.18 31.51
N LEU A 152 -12.11 4.61 32.04
CA LEU A 152 -12.10 3.83 33.27
C LEU A 152 -11.15 4.49 34.26
N LYS A 153 -11.57 4.63 35.52
CA LYS A 153 -10.76 5.24 36.56
C LYS A 153 -11.02 4.56 37.91
N ASP A 154 -9.98 4.54 38.72
CA ASP A 154 -9.99 4.18 40.15
C ASP A 154 -9.94 5.48 40.98
N THR A 155 -10.91 5.69 41.86
CA THR A 155 -10.98 6.86 42.74
C THR A 155 -10.63 6.59 44.21
N ASP A 156 -10.61 5.34 44.65
CA ASP A 156 -10.34 4.95 46.05
C ASP A 156 -8.97 4.27 46.26
N ARG A 157 -8.25 4.02 45.16
CA ARG A 157 -6.89 3.47 45.08
C ARG A 157 -6.80 1.99 45.49
N ASP A 158 -7.85 1.21 45.24
CA ASP A 158 -7.83 -0.24 45.43
C ASP A 158 -7.31 -1.03 44.21
N ASN A 159 -6.82 -0.32 43.18
CA ASN A 159 -6.39 -0.84 41.88
C ASN A 159 -7.52 -1.45 41.03
N ARG A 160 -8.78 -1.07 41.27
CA ARG A 160 -9.95 -1.44 40.47
C ARG A 160 -10.70 -0.20 39.97
N ALA A 161 -11.24 -0.28 38.76
CA ALA A 161 -12.05 0.79 38.20
C ALA A 161 -13.44 0.82 38.87
N ASP A 162 -13.71 1.88 39.62
CA ASP A 162 -15.01 2.22 40.17
C ASP A 162 -15.79 3.21 39.27
N VAL A 163 -15.08 3.92 38.39
CA VAL A 163 -15.66 4.79 37.37
C VAL A 163 -15.61 4.11 35.99
N HIS A 164 -16.80 3.97 35.37
CA HIS A 164 -16.98 3.41 34.03
C HIS A 164 -17.82 4.34 33.17
N GLU A 165 -17.17 5.18 32.37
CA GLU A 165 -17.85 6.13 31.49
C GLU A 165 -17.76 5.69 30.04
N VAL A 166 -18.91 5.61 29.35
CA VAL A 166 -18.92 5.48 27.90
C VAL A 166 -18.78 6.88 27.30
N TRP A 167 -17.70 7.12 26.55
CA TRP A 167 -17.47 8.43 25.92
C TRP A 167 -18.02 8.48 24.51
N TYR A 168 -17.84 7.41 23.74
CA TYR A 168 -18.34 7.34 22.36
C TYR A 168 -18.90 5.96 22.05
N THR A 169 -19.96 5.93 21.24
CA THR A 169 -20.62 4.70 20.74
C THR A 169 -20.88 4.79 19.25
N GLY A 170 -21.09 3.64 18.58
CA GLY A 170 -21.54 3.58 17.19
C GLY A 170 -20.44 3.22 16.19
N PHE A 171 -19.28 2.75 16.66
CA PHE A 171 -18.27 2.11 15.82
C PHE A 171 -18.83 0.78 15.30
N SER A 172 -18.50 0.38 14.05
CA SER A 172 -18.97 -0.89 13.49
C SER A 172 -18.41 -2.09 14.26
N GLU A 173 -19.23 -3.13 14.38
CA GLU A 173 -18.91 -4.37 15.07
C GLU A 173 -18.92 -5.60 14.18
N ASP A 174 -19.09 -5.40 12.87
CA ASP A 174 -19.40 -6.44 11.87
C ASP A 174 -18.29 -7.48 11.70
N ASN A 175 -17.07 -7.16 12.14
CA ASN A 175 -15.93 -8.05 12.01
C ASN A 175 -15.00 -7.94 13.23
N GLN A 176 -14.73 -9.08 13.84
CA GLN A 176 -13.98 -9.23 15.09
C GLN A 176 -12.52 -8.80 14.97
N GLN A 177 -11.94 -8.86 13.77
CA GLN A 177 -10.54 -8.52 13.48
C GLN A 177 -10.37 -7.05 13.02
N LEU A 178 -11.47 -6.34 12.82
CA LEU A 178 -11.54 -5.06 12.11
C LEU A 178 -12.35 -4.06 12.92
N ARG A 179 -11.81 -3.72 14.11
CA ARG A 179 -12.47 -2.89 15.12
C ARG A 179 -11.64 -1.66 15.47
N ALA A 180 -12.30 -0.65 16.06
CA ALA A 180 -11.64 0.52 16.60
C ALA A 180 -10.53 0.13 17.59
N ASN A 181 -9.36 0.77 17.51
CA ASN A 181 -8.20 0.39 18.32
C ASN A 181 -7.19 1.53 18.49
N HIS A 182 -6.17 1.29 19.33
CA HIS A 182 -4.99 2.15 19.49
C HIS A 182 -5.34 3.64 19.71
N PRO A 183 -6.04 4.01 20.80
CA PRO A 183 -6.17 5.42 21.16
C PRO A 183 -4.78 6.03 21.39
N ARG A 184 -4.46 7.17 20.78
CA ARG A 184 -3.16 7.87 20.88
C ARG A 184 -3.35 9.37 21.06
N LEU A 185 -2.65 9.95 22.03
CA LEU A 185 -2.56 11.41 22.18
C LEU A 185 -1.66 12.02 21.10
N GLY A 186 -2.20 12.95 20.32
CA GLY A 186 -1.49 13.74 19.32
C GLY A 186 -0.90 15.03 19.88
N LEU A 187 -0.02 15.68 19.11
CA LEU A 187 0.59 16.97 19.47
C LEU A 187 -0.40 18.14 19.42
N ASP A 188 -1.60 17.95 18.91
CA ASP A 188 -2.72 18.87 19.00
C ASP A 188 -3.54 18.70 20.30
N GLN A 189 -3.06 17.86 21.23
CA GLN A 189 -3.71 17.55 22.51
C GLN A 189 -5.02 16.77 22.35
N LYS A 190 -5.26 16.14 21.18
CA LYS A 190 -6.44 15.32 20.88
C LYS A 190 -6.11 13.83 20.87
N ILE A 191 -7.11 12.97 21.03
CA ILE A 191 -6.97 11.51 20.96
C ILE A 191 -7.39 11.01 19.57
N TYR A 192 -6.52 10.26 18.92
CA TYR A 192 -6.73 9.59 17.64
C TYR A 192 -7.00 8.11 17.85
N VAL A 193 -7.93 7.54 17.09
CA VAL A 193 -8.34 6.14 17.14
C VAL A 193 -8.39 5.59 15.72
N ALA A 194 -7.67 4.50 15.48
CA ALA A 194 -7.78 3.76 14.21
C ALA A 194 -9.16 3.09 14.15
N ASN A 195 -9.85 3.22 13.03
CA ASN A 195 -11.23 2.74 12.89
C ASN A 195 -11.35 1.23 12.68
N GLY A 196 -10.31 0.56 12.17
CA GLY A 196 -10.37 -0.87 11.89
C GLY A 196 -11.06 -1.21 10.58
N LEU A 197 -11.05 -0.32 9.59
CA LEU A 197 -11.59 -0.49 8.23
C LEU A 197 -13.13 -0.55 8.06
N ARG A 198 -13.93 -0.69 9.13
CA ARG A 198 -15.38 -0.94 9.01
C ARG A 198 -16.29 0.28 9.10
N GLY A 199 -15.84 1.40 9.67
CA GLY A 199 -16.67 2.60 9.77
C GLY A 199 -17.55 2.60 11.01
N GLY A 200 -18.67 3.31 10.92
CA GLY A 200 -19.61 3.50 12.03
C GLY A 200 -20.29 4.86 11.98
N LEU A 201 -21.38 4.98 12.75
CA LEU A 201 -22.10 6.23 13.01
C LEU A 201 -21.85 6.63 14.46
N VAL A 202 -20.71 7.28 14.69
CA VAL A 202 -20.20 7.55 16.04
C VAL A 202 -20.91 8.75 16.67
N LYS A 203 -21.30 8.61 17.94
CA LYS A 203 -21.89 9.68 18.76
C LYS A 203 -21.11 9.82 20.06
N ASN A 204 -21.05 11.04 20.60
CA ASN A 204 -20.57 11.32 21.95
C ASN A 204 -21.68 10.96 22.94
N SER A 205 -21.43 9.97 23.79
CA SER A 205 -22.43 9.48 24.76
C SER A 205 -22.56 10.39 25.99
N ARG A 206 -21.67 11.38 26.16
CA ARG A 206 -21.72 12.38 27.22
C ARG A 206 -22.58 13.60 26.84
N ASP A 207 -23.00 13.70 25.58
CA ASP A 207 -23.82 14.80 25.05
C ASP A 207 -25.10 14.24 24.41
N THR A 208 -26.25 14.55 24.99
CA THR A 208 -27.55 14.06 24.50
C THR A 208 -27.94 14.66 23.14
N GLU A 209 -27.38 15.81 22.77
CA GLU A 209 -27.63 16.49 21.48
C GLU A 209 -26.62 16.09 20.39
N SER A 210 -25.71 15.16 20.71
CA SER A 210 -24.66 14.69 19.81
C SER A 210 -25.24 14.09 18.51
N LYS A 211 -24.80 14.65 17.37
CA LYS A 211 -25.16 14.14 16.05
C LYS A 211 -24.25 12.97 15.63
N PRO A 212 -24.79 11.89 15.06
CA PRO A 212 -23.97 10.79 14.55
C PRO A 212 -23.04 11.26 13.44
N LEU A 213 -21.76 10.93 13.58
CA LEU A 213 -20.69 11.18 12.61
C LEU A 213 -20.37 9.88 11.87
N ASN A 214 -20.50 9.91 10.54
CA ASN A 214 -20.10 8.78 9.70
C ASN A 214 -18.58 8.75 9.53
N ILE A 215 -17.95 7.68 10.03
CA ILE A 215 -16.49 7.48 9.96
C ILE A 215 -16.08 6.43 8.92
N SER A 216 -16.96 6.07 7.98
CA SER A 216 -16.67 5.10 6.92
C SER A 216 -15.45 5.52 6.10
N GLY A 217 -14.45 4.64 5.99
CA GLY A 217 -13.19 4.95 5.29
C GLY A 217 -12.23 5.88 6.03
N MET A 218 -12.61 6.42 7.19
CA MET A 218 -11.87 7.42 7.96
C MET A 218 -11.46 6.89 9.31
N ASP A 219 -10.46 7.52 9.94
CA ASP A 219 -10.15 7.31 11.35
C ASP A 219 -10.89 8.34 12.21
N PHE A 220 -10.91 8.13 13.53
CA PHE A 220 -11.66 8.95 14.47
C PHE A 220 -10.73 9.77 15.35
N MET A 221 -11.08 11.03 15.62
CA MET A 221 -10.35 11.88 16.56
C MET A 221 -11.32 12.64 17.46
N PHE A 222 -10.93 12.84 18.72
CA PHE A 222 -11.69 13.65 19.66
C PHE A 222 -10.82 14.42 20.67
N ASP A 223 -11.34 15.54 21.16
CA ASP A 223 -10.79 16.25 22.31
C ASP A 223 -11.21 15.53 23.61
N PRO A 224 -10.27 15.03 24.41
CA PRO A 224 -10.58 14.33 25.65
C PRO A 224 -11.09 15.26 26.77
N VAL A 225 -10.91 16.59 26.64
CA VAL A 225 -11.38 17.63 27.56
C VAL A 225 -12.74 18.18 27.14
N THR A 226 -12.88 18.68 25.90
CA THR A 226 -14.12 19.34 25.45
C THR A 226 -15.17 18.35 24.94
N GLY A 227 -14.76 17.17 24.50
CA GLY A 227 -15.64 16.20 23.87
C GLY A 227 -16.00 16.52 22.42
N GLU A 228 -15.38 17.53 21.80
CA GLU A 228 -15.47 17.75 20.35
C GLU A 228 -14.83 16.58 19.59
N TYR A 229 -15.43 16.16 18.48
CA TYR A 229 -14.97 15.00 17.71
C TYR A 229 -15.18 15.19 16.21
N GLN A 230 -14.33 14.54 15.40
CA GLN A 230 -14.38 14.60 13.95
C GLN A 230 -13.71 13.40 13.28
N THR A 231 -13.89 13.30 11.96
CA THR A 231 -13.12 12.40 11.11
C THR A 231 -11.72 12.94 10.87
N VAL A 232 -10.76 12.04 10.75
CA VAL A 232 -9.40 12.31 10.28
C VAL A 232 -9.03 11.30 9.20
N THR A 233 -8.01 11.59 8.39
CA THR A 233 -7.66 10.73 7.25
C THR A 233 -7.38 9.31 7.72
N GLY A 234 -7.87 8.31 7.00
CA GLY A 234 -7.75 6.93 7.43
C GLY A 234 -7.71 5.97 6.24
N ASN A 235 -8.04 4.71 6.44
CA ASN A 235 -8.33 4.04 7.70
C ASN A 235 -7.15 3.13 8.09
N GLY A 236 -6.77 3.15 9.37
CA GLY A 236 -5.88 2.15 9.95
C GLY A 236 -6.65 0.87 10.30
N GLN A 237 -6.00 -0.29 10.17
CA GLN A 237 -6.60 -1.57 10.54
C GLN A 237 -6.34 -1.92 12.01
N PHE A 238 -5.10 -2.24 12.37
CA PHE A 238 -4.71 -2.54 13.76
C PHE A 238 -3.30 -2.01 14.02
N GLY A 239 -3.22 -0.76 14.45
CA GLY A 239 -1.96 -0.04 14.58
C GLY A 239 -2.10 1.43 14.21
N LEU A 240 -1.69 2.29 15.15
CA LEU A 240 -1.62 3.73 14.98
C LEU A 240 -0.50 4.28 15.86
N THR A 241 0.38 5.07 15.26
CA THR A 241 1.50 5.73 15.96
C THR A 241 1.79 7.10 15.37
N PHE A 242 2.57 7.89 16.13
CA PHE A 242 3.18 9.13 15.68
C PHE A 242 4.71 9.04 15.79
N ASP A 243 5.41 9.78 14.93
CA ASP A 243 6.83 10.09 15.14
C ASP A 243 7.03 11.25 16.14
N ASP A 244 8.28 11.68 16.35
CA ASP A 244 8.62 12.78 17.27
C ASP A 244 8.04 14.14 16.92
N VAL A 245 7.53 14.32 15.70
CA VAL A 245 7.01 15.60 15.20
C VAL A 245 5.55 15.51 14.78
N GLY A 246 4.86 14.42 15.11
CA GLY A 246 3.43 14.27 14.89
C GLY A 246 3.04 13.81 13.49
N ASN A 247 3.96 13.30 12.67
CA ASN A 247 3.57 12.55 11.47
C ASN A 247 2.88 11.26 11.90
N ARG A 248 1.72 10.97 11.31
CA ARG A 248 0.88 9.83 11.69
C ARG A 248 1.10 8.64 10.76
N TYR A 249 1.21 7.45 11.35
CA TYR A 249 1.39 6.18 10.64
C TYR A 249 0.32 5.17 11.04
N VAL A 250 -0.17 4.44 10.04
CA VAL A 250 -1.15 3.35 10.19
C VAL A 250 -0.74 2.15 9.34
N CYS A 251 -1.32 0.98 9.57
CA CYS A 251 -1.06 -0.23 8.78
C CYS A 251 -2.36 -0.98 8.42
N SER A 252 -2.25 -1.92 7.49
CA SER A 252 -3.27 -2.93 7.17
C SER A 252 -2.60 -4.28 6.93
N ASN A 253 -3.36 -5.37 6.85
CA ASN A 253 -2.83 -6.74 6.71
C ASN A 253 -1.73 -6.89 5.65
N ARG A 254 -1.93 -6.25 4.49
CA ARG A 254 -1.01 -6.32 3.34
C ARG A 254 -0.13 -5.08 3.21
N ASN A 255 -0.25 -4.09 4.09
CA ASN A 255 0.53 -2.87 4.05
C ASN A 255 1.09 -2.54 5.44
N PRO A 256 2.38 -2.83 5.67
CA PRO A 256 2.98 -2.75 7.00
C PRO A 256 3.12 -1.32 7.54
N ALA A 257 3.15 -0.30 6.68
CA ALA A 257 3.20 1.09 7.12
C ALA A 257 2.82 2.09 6.02
N MET A 258 1.80 2.90 6.32
CA MET A 258 1.34 4.04 5.55
C MET A 258 1.50 5.31 6.38
N GLN A 259 2.18 6.32 5.85
CA GLN A 259 2.20 7.66 6.41
C GLN A 259 0.99 8.46 5.90
N ILE A 260 0.28 9.14 6.81
CA ILE A 260 -0.75 10.10 6.43
C ILE A 260 -0.08 11.39 5.96
N MET A 261 -0.26 11.72 4.68
CA MET A 261 0.38 12.89 4.06
C MET A 261 -0.53 14.12 4.07
N ILE A 262 -1.84 13.92 3.89
CA ILE A 262 -2.84 14.98 3.85
C ILE A 262 -4.01 14.60 4.76
N GLU A 263 -4.24 15.40 5.80
CA GLU A 263 -5.36 15.21 6.73
C GLU A 263 -6.69 15.72 6.15
N ASP A 264 -7.78 15.06 6.52
CA ASP A 264 -9.16 15.30 6.06
C ASP A 264 -9.59 16.77 6.17
N ARG A 265 -9.13 17.46 7.22
CA ARG A 265 -9.41 18.89 7.40
C ARG A 265 -8.96 19.75 6.22
N TYR A 266 -7.87 19.38 5.53
CA TYR A 266 -7.40 20.11 4.35
C TYR A 266 -8.21 19.76 3.10
N LEU A 267 -8.72 18.53 2.99
CA LEU A 267 -9.64 18.17 1.90
C LEU A 267 -10.96 18.93 2.03
N ARG A 268 -11.49 19.05 3.25
CA ARG A 268 -12.67 19.87 3.56
C ARG A 268 -12.42 21.36 3.30
N LYS A 269 -11.20 21.84 3.54
CA LYS A 269 -10.79 23.21 3.23
C LYS A 269 -10.74 23.50 1.72
N TYR A 270 -10.37 22.50 0.90
CA TYR A 270 -10.21 22.63 -0.55
C TYR A 270 -11.09 21.61 -1.32
N PRO A 271 -12.43 21.76 -1.32
CA PRO A 271 -13.35 20.75 -1.84
C PRO A 271 -13.43 20.69 -3.38
N SER A 272 -12.86 21.66 -4.09
CA SER A 272 -12.96 21.79 -5.55
C SER A 272 -11.98 20.93 -6.34
N VAL A 273 -11.08 20.21 -5.65
CA VAL A 273 -10.00 19.43 -6.28
C VAL A 273 -10.01 17.99 -5.79
N ALA A 274 -9.99 17.05 -6.72
CA ALA A 274 -9.83 15.64 -6.42
C ALA A 274 -8.35 15.31 -6.16
N VAL A 275 -8.08 14.59 -5.08
CA VAL A 275 -6.75 14.07 -4.73
C VAL A 275 -6.66 12.59 -5.11
N SER A 276 -5.50 12.17 -5.63
CA SER A 276 -5.28 10.77 -6.05
C SER A 276 -4.91 9.86 -4.89
N SER A 277 -4.18 10.38 -3.90
CA SER A 277 -3.86 9.66 -2.67
C SER A 277 -3.58 10.64 -1.53
N VAL A 278 -3.98 10.27 -0.32
CA VAL A 278 -3.75 11.03 0.92
C VAL A 278 -2.80 10.30 1.87
N LYS A 279 -2.37 9.09 1.50
CA LYS A 279 -1.49 8.22 2.26
C LYS A 279 -0.34 7.73 1.38
N LYS A 280 0.86 7.74 1.92
CA LYS A 280 2.06 7.22 1.26
C LYS A 280 2.46 5.89 1.89
N ASP A 281 2.61 4.88 1.06
CA ASP A 281 3.27 3.64 1.48
C ASP A 281 4.75 3.96 1.74
N VAL A 282 5.18 3.77 2.98
CA VAL A 282 6.54 4.08 3.42
C VAL A 282 7.41 2.84 3.61
N VAL A 283 6.79 1.67 3.53
CA VAL A 283 7.39 0.33 3.52
C VAL A 283 6.73 -0.44 2.38
N LYS A 284 7.49 -1.32 1.70
CA LYS A 284 6.94 -2.11 0.57
C LYS A 284 5.74 -2.95 1.02
N ALA A 285 4.69 -2.95 0.22
CA ALA A 285 3.40 -3.56 0.54
C ALA A 285 2.99 -4.62 -0.49
N GLY A 286 1.99 -5.42 -0.15
CA GLY A 286 1.35 -6.38 -1.04
C GLY A 286 2.35 -7.40 -1.58
N GLN A 287 2.32 -7.60 -2.90
CA GLN A 287 3.20 -8.55 -3.59
C GLN A 287 4.67 -8.12 -3.63
N ASP A 288 4.94 -6.82 -3.42
CA ASP A 288 6.27 -6.25 -3.44
C ASP A 288 6.94 -6.29 -2.05
N SER A 289 6.19 -6.69 -1.02
CA SER A 289 6.72 -6.93 0.32
C SER A 289 7.46 -8.26 0.40
N ALA A 290 8.42 -8.34 1.31
CA ALA A 290 9.14 -9.56 1.62
C ALA A 290 9.32 -9.67 3.14
N ILE A 291 9.02 -10.84 3.69
CA ILE A 291 9.29 -11.19 5.08
C ILE A 291 10.02 -12.53 5.18
N TYR A 292 10.78 -12.72 6.25
CA TYR A 292 11.74 -13.83 6.41
C TYR A 292 11.50 -14.58 7.74
N PRO A 293 10.39 -15.36 7.84
CA PRO A 293 10.08 -16.15 9.02
C PRO A 293 11.08 -17.30 9.23
N LEU A 294 11.24 -17.75 10.48
CA LEU A 294 12.06 -18.93 10.82
C LEU A 294 11.28 -20.25 10.83
N THR A 295 9.95 -20.15 10.79
CA THR A 295 8.99 -21.25 10.88
C THR A 295 8.08 -21.22 9.66
N ASN A 296 7.46 -22.37 9.35
CA ASN A 296 6.40 -22.40 8.36
C ASN A 296 5.15 -21.69 8.91
N PHE A 297 4.40 -21.02 8.05
CA PHE A 297 3.17 -20.33 8.42
C PHE A 297 2.15 -21.33 8.99
N TRP A 298 1.93 -21.30 10.30
CA TRP A 298 0.82 -22.04 10.92
C TRP A 298 -0.48 -21.24 10.77
N THR A 299 -1.02 -21.28 9.55
CA THR A 299 -2.27 -20.61 9.16
C THR A 299 -3.10 -21.52 8.26
N THR A 300 -4.36 -21.15 8.00
CA THR A 300 -5.24 -21.88 7.08
C THR A 300 -5.02 -21.53 5.61
N SER A 301 -4.06 -20.64 5.31
CA SER A 301 -3.72 -20.23 3.95
C SER A 301 -2.24 -19.84 3.79
N ASN A 302 -1.55 -20.47 2.84
CA ASN A 302 -0.18 -20.12 2.44
C ASN A 302 -0.11 -19.23 1.18
N LEU A 303 -1.22 -18.60 0.77
CA LEU A 303 -1.32 -17.81 -0.47
C LEU A 303 -0.32 -16.62 -0.54
N HIS A 304 0.16 -16.16 0.60
CA HIS A 304 1.04 -15.00 0.74
C HIS A 304 2.30 -15.34 1.55
N GLU A 305 2.70 -16.61 1.57
CA GLU A 305 3.94 -17.05 2.22
C GLU A 305 5.14 -16.22 1.70
N GLY A 306 5.96 -15.74 2.64
CA GLY A 306 7.08 -14.83 2.35
C GLY A 306 6.69 -13.36 2.14
N GLN A 307 5.42 -12.98 2.32
CA GLN A 307 4.92 -11.60 2.25
C GLN A 307 4.11 -11.26 3.51
N PHE A 308 3.90 -9.97 3.79
CA PHE A 308 2.99 -9.58 4.88
C PHE A 308 1.59 -10.14 4.64
N THR A 309 1.06 -10.86 5.63
CA THR A 309 -0.30 -11.40 5.58
C THR A 309 -1.20 -10.83 6.68
N ALA A 310 -0.60 -10.41 7.79
CA ALA A 310 -1.32 -9.89 8.96
C ALA A 310 -0.57 -8.72 9.62
N ALA A 311 0.01 -7.83 8.81
CA ALA A 311 0.79 -6.72 9.33
C ALA A 311 -0.02 -5.85 10.31
N CYS A 312 0.50 -5.67 11.53
CA CYS A 312 -0.18 -4.99 12.63
C CYS A 312 0.81 -4.32 13.59
N GLY A 313 0.30 -3.56 14.56
CA GLY A 313 1.11 -3.03 15.66
C GLY A 313 2.17 -2.00 15.25
N VAL A 314 1.98 -1.30 14.12
CA VAL A 314 2.96 -0.35 13.57
C VAL A 314 3.41 0.69 14.60
N MET A 315 4.72 0.89 14.71
CA MET A 315 5.35 1.82 15.63
C MET A 315 6.56 2.51 14.97
N VAL A 316 6.76 3.80 15.25
CA VAL A 316 8.06 4.46 15.02
C VAL A 316 8.86 4.37 16.31
N TYR A 317 10.07 3.80 16.29
CA TYR A 317 10.88 3.70 17.49
C TYR A 317 11.47 5.06 17.86
N ARG A 318 11.14 5.52 19.09
CA ARG A 318 11.50 6.84 19.62
C ARG A 318 12.18 6.74 20.99
N GLY A 319 12.67 5.55 21.36
CA GLY A 319 13.45 5.32 22.57
C GLY A 319 14.93 5.71 22.38
N ASN A 320 15.68 5.79 23.47
CA ASN A 320 17.09 6.16 23.47
C ASN A 320 18.06 4.98 23.62
N GLN A 321 17.60 3.80 24.05
CA GLN A 321 18.48 2.65 24.29
C GLN A 321 18.94 1.98 22.98
N LEU A 322 18.08 1.97 21.95
CA LEU A 322 18.40 1.46 20.62
C LEU A 322 18.60 2.65 19.67
N ALA A 323 19.56 3.53 19.98
CA ALA A 323 19.71 4.82 19.28
C ALA A 323 19.82 4.70 17.75
N TRP A 324 20.40 3.61 17.24
CA TRP A 324 20.49 3.33 15.80
C TRP A 324 19.11 3.06 15.15
N LEU A 325 18.19 2.48 15.91
CA LEU A 325 16.80 2.20 15.50
C LEU A 325 15.91 3.44 15.58
N LYS A 326 16.40 4.57 16.10
CA LYS A 326 15.63 5.82 16.17
C LYS A 326 15.08 6.19 14.78
N ASP A 327 13.79 6.51 14.75
CA ASP A 327 13.00 6.83 13.57
C ASP A 327 12.76 5.65 12.60
N ALA A 328 13.18 4.42 12.95
CA ALA A 328 12.78 3.23 12.20
C ALA A 328 11.31 2.90 12.47
N ILE A 329 10.63 2.44 11.42
CA ILE A 329 9.26 1.95 11.46
C ILE A 329 9.33 0.45 11.69
N LEU A 330 8.68 -0.01 12.76
CA LEU A 330 8.55 -1.41 13.11
C LEU A 330 7.10 -1.87 12.94
N THR A 331 6.92 -3.08 12.43
CA THR A 331 5.60 -3.68 12.22
C THR A 331 5.64 -5.16 12.58
N CYS A 332 4.63 -5.63 13.31
CA CYS A 332 4.49 -7.03 13.65
C CYS A 332 3.83 -7.80 12.51
N ASP A 333 4.27 -9.05 12.28
CA ASP A 333 3.49 -10.04 11.54
C ASP A 333 3.32 -11.29 12.43
N PRO A 334 2.15 -11.44 13.07
CA PRO A 334 1.92 -12.56 13.97
C PRO A 334 1.84 -13.89 13.20
N THR A 335 1.47 -13.90 11.91
CA THR A 335 1.41 -15.14 11.13
C THR A 335 2.80 -15.68 10.79
N GLY A 336 3.75 -14.78 10.51
CA GLY A 336 5.16 -15.10 10.27
C GLY A 336 6.01 -15.18 11.55
N ASN A 337 5.41 -15.07 12.74
CA ASN A 337 6.12 -15.12 14.02
C ASN A 337 7.30 -14.11 14.11
N LEU A 338 7.09 -12.88 13.64
CA LEU A 338 8.18 -11.90 13.48
C LEU A 338 7.77 -10.43 13.73
N VAL A 339 8.79 -9.59 13.90
CA VAL A 339 8.72 -8.13 13.85
C VAL A 339 9.69 -7.64 12.78
N HIS A 340 9.16 -6.89 11.83
CA HIS A 340 9.90 -6.25 10.76
C HIS A 340 10.34 -4.84 11.18
N ALA A 341 11.47 -4.36 10.66
CA ALA A 341 11.93 -2.99 10.87
C ALA A 341 12.54 -2.39 9.59
N GLU A 342 12.08 -1.19 9.22
CA GLU A 342 12.60 -0.45 8.08
C GLU A 342 12.86 1.02 8.44
N LYS A 343 13.92 1.62 7.90
CA LYS A 343 14.22 3.03 8.10
C LYS A 343 14.04 3.80 6.80
N VAL A 344 13.12 4.75 6.81
CA VAL A 344 12.84 5.61 5.65
C VAL A 344 13.93 6.69 5.56
N GLN A 345 14.78 6.65 4.54
CA GLN A 345 15.77 7.71 4.33
C GLN A 345 15.08 8.94 3.69
N SER A 346 14.95 10.02 4.46
CA SER A 346 14.34 11.29 4.05
C SER A 346 15.28 12.18 3.22
N THR A 347 16.00 11.64 2.24
CA THR A 347 16.85 12.44 1.33
C THR A 347 16.37 12.31 -0.11
N SER A 348 15.61 13.31 -0.57
CA SER A 348 15.35 13.67 -1.99
C SER A 348 14.94 12.56 -2.97
N SER A 349 13.69 12.64 -3.46
CA SER A 349 13.10 12.04 -4.68
C SER A 349 13.24 10.53 -4.94
N GLU A 350 14.13 9.82 -4.29
CA GLU A 350 14.24 8.37 -4.35
C GLU A 350 14.21 7.87 -2.91
N ASN A 351 13.08 7.29 -2.51
CA ASN A 351 12.99 6.49 -1.30
C ASN A 351 13.97 5.32 -1.44
N SER A 352 15.21 5.51 -1.01
CA SER A 352 16.17 4.42 -0.87
C SER A 352 15.73 3.65 0.38
N HIS A 353 14.94 2.60 0.16
CA HIS A 353 14.51 1.66 1.19
C HIS A 353 15.70 0.78 1.57
N TYR A 354 16.16 0.86 2.82
CA TYR A 354 17.21 -0.02 3.35
C TYR A 354 16.66 -0.79 4.55
N ASN A 355 16.74 -2.12 4.48
CA ASN A 355 16.60 -2.99 5.66
C ASN A 355 17.74 -2.65 6.63
N TYR A 356 17.41 -2.26 7.87
CA TYR A 356 18.39 -1.71 8.81
C TYR A 356 18.54 -2.61 10.04
N TYR A 357 19.69 -3.28 10.18
CA TYR A 357 19.93 -4.24 11.26
C TYR A 357 21.25 -4.01 12.01
N GLY A 358 21.40 -2.90 12.75
CA GLY A 358 22.35 -2.84 13.87
C GLY A 358 23.43 -1.74 13.83
N PRO A 359 24.21 -1.58 14.92
CA PRO A 359 25.16 -0.48 15.11
C PRO A 359 26.38 -0.52 14.17
N PHE A 360 26.62 -1.64 13.49
CA PHE A 360 27.68 -1.83 12.49
C PHE A 360 27.14 -2.04 11.06
N TYR A 361 25.83 -2.02 10.85
CA TYR A 361 25.20 -2.26 9.56
C TYR A 361 24.89 -0.94 8.86
N TYR A 362 25.95 -0.29 8.38
CA TYR A 362 25.84 0.70 7.30
C TYR A 362 26.23 0.01 6.00
N GLY A 363 25.23 -0.22 5.14
CA GLY A 363 25.46 -0.69 3.78
C GLY A 363 25.30 -2.21 3.60
N THR A 364 24.66 -2.55 2.49
CA THR A 364 24.18 -3.86 1.98
C THR A 364 22.99 -4.49 2.72
N PRO A 365 21.87 -4.78 2.02
CA PRO A 365 20.82 -5.66 2.53
C PRO A 365 21.45 -6.99 2.94
N THR A 366 21.30 -7.40 4.19
CA THR A 366 21.44 -8.82 4.51
C THR A 366 20.31 -9.54 3.78
N PRO A 367 20.61 -10.48 2.87
CA PRO A 367 19.56 -11.27 2.25
C PRO A 367 18.89 -12.07 3.37
N GLU A 368 17.57 -11.93 3.47
CA GLU A 368 16.70 -12.93 4.06
C GLU A 368 16.70 -13.05 5.61
N ARG A 369 16.64 -11.94 6.34
CA ARG A 369 16.47 -11.94 7.81
C ARG A 369 15.57 -10.80 8.31
N GLU A 370 14.85 -11.03 9.41
CA GLU A 370 14.01 -10.05 10.12
C GLU A 370 14.72 -9.35 11.30
N PHE A 371 14.13 -8.24 11.78
CA PHE A 371 14.60 -7.58 13.01
C PHE A 371 14.41 -8.46 14.23
N LEU A 372 13.32 -9.21 14.29
CA LEU A 372 13.10 -10.23 15.31
C LEU A 372 12.22 -11.30 14.69
N ALA A 373 12.64 -12.56 14.75
CA ALA A 373 11.81 -13.70 14.37
C ALA A 373 11.96 -14.82 15.39
N SER A 374 10.94 -15.66 15.57
CA SER A 374 10.95 -16.76 16.54
C SER A 374 10.81 -18.13 15.89
N ARG A 375 11.48 -19.13 16.46
CA ARG A 375 11.26 -20.57 16.17
C ARG A 375 10.08 -21.16 16.95
N ASP A 376 9.55 -20.42 17.93
CA ASP A 376 8.31 -20.77 18.61
C ASP A 376 7.12 -20.46 17.70
N HIS A 377 6.38 -21.48 17.29
CA HIS A 377 5.27 -21.33 16.35
C HIS A 377 4.08 -20.58 16.97
N TRP A 378 4.03 -20.46 18.30
CA TRP A 378 2.97 -19.75 19.02
C TRP A 378 3.31 -18.29 19.27
N PHE A 379 4.52 -17.82 18.95
CA PHE A 379 4.87 -16.41 19.08
C PHE A 379 4.06 -15.53 18.10
N ARG A 380 3.12 -14.76 18.59
CA ARG A 380 2.23 -13.87 17.83
C ARG A 380 2.42 -12.43 18.28
N ALA A 381 3.47 -11.77 17.77
CA ALA A 381 3.66 -10.34 18.00
C ALA A 381 2.48 -9.54 17.44
N VAL A 382 1.86 -8.69 18.25
CA VAL A 382 0.66 -7.92 17.86
C VAL A 382 0.75 -6.42 18.15
N SER A 383 1.66 -6.01 19.04
CA SER A 383 1.86 -4.60 19.38
C SER A 383 3.27 -4.35 19.91
N LEU A 384 3.72 -3.11 19.78
CA LEU A 384 5.06 -2.66 20.17
C LEU A 384 4.97 -1.41 21.03
N ARG A 385 5.89 -1.26 22.00
CA ARG A 385 6.02 0.01 22.71
C ARG A 385 7.41 0.41 23.20
N THR A 386 7.71 1.71 23.18
CA THR A 386 8.85 2.25 23.92
C THR A 386 8.50 2.35 25.40
N GLY A 387 9.34 1.77 26.26
CA GLY A 387 9.16 1.78 27.72
C GLY A 387 9.81 2.99 28.41
N PRO A 388 9.59 3.13 29.74
CA PRO A 388 10.18 4.21 30.55
C PRO A 388 11.72 4.18 30.60
N ASP A 389 12.29 2.98 30.49
CA ASP A 389 13.73 2.72 30.39
C ASP A 389 14.33 3.05 29.01
N GLY A 390 13.48 3.33 28.02
CA GLY A 390 13.85 3.66 26.65
C GLY A 390 14.06 2.43 25.75
N CYS A 391 13.76 1.22 26.23
CA CYS A 391 13.84 -0.02 25.46
C CYS A 391 12.60 -0.23 24.58
N LEU A 392 12.68 -1.23 23.69
CA LEU A 392 11.55 -1.71 22.89
C LEU A 392 10.86 -2.86 23.62
N TYR A 393 9.55 -2.79 23.77
CA TYR A 393 8.70 -3.84 24.32
C TYR A 393 7.88 -4.47 23.19
N VAL A 394 7.81 -5.81 23.19
CA VAL A 394 7.08 -6.62 22.21
C VAL A 394 5.96 -7.36 22.93
N VAL A 395 4.73 -7.17 22.45
CA VAL A 395 3.53 -7.81 22.99
C VAL A 395 3.20 -9.05 22.17
N ASP A 396 3.23 -10.21 22.80
CA ASP A 396 2.98 -11.52 22.22
C ASP A 396 1.67 -12.08 22.77
N MET A 397 0.65 -12.21 21.91
CA MET A 397 -0.63 -12.84 22.27
C MET A 397 -0.46 -14.33 22.59
N HIS A 398 0.62 -14.95 22.13
CA HIS A 398 1.04 -16.33 22.37
C HIS A 398 -0.02 -17.41 22.10
N ARG A 399 -0.34 -17.65 20.82
CA ARG A 399 -1.39 -18.60 20.40
C ARG A 399 -0.99 -19.47 19.22
N ALA A 400 -1.53 -20.69 19.20
CA ALA A 400 -1.44 -21.57 18.04
C ALA A 400 -2.14 -20.97 16.83
N VAL A 401 -3.39 -20.51 16.98
CA VAL A 401 -4.23 -20.00 15.88
C VAL A 401 -4.74 -18.60 16.22
N ILE A 402 -4.64 -17.69 15.25
CA ILE A 402 -5.11 -16.29 15.36
C ILE A 402 -6.17 -15.93 14.32
N GLU A 403 -6.52 -16.85 13.42
CA GLU A 403 -7.55 -16.65 12.40
C GLU A 403 -8.96 -16.78 12.98
N HIS A 404 -9.88 -15.94 12.51
CA HIS A 404 -11.27 -16.04 12.93
C HIS A 404 -11.99 -17.19 12.19
N PRO A 405 -12.73 -18.07 12.89
CA PRO A 405 -13.33 -19.28 12.30
C PRO A 405 -14.23 -19.03 11.09
N GLN A 406 -14.92 -17.89 11.03
CA GLN A 406 -15.77 -17.53 9.89
C GLN A 406 -15.02 -17.41 8.55
N TRP A 407 -13.75 -17.00 8.59
CA TRP A 407 -12.92 -16.78 7.41
C TRP A 407 -12.04 -17.99 7.08
N VAL A 408 -12.01 -18.95 7.99
CA VAL A 408 -11.40 -20.26 7.81
C VAL A 408 -12.35 -21.14 6.98
N PRO A 409 -11.83 -21.96 6.06
CA PRO A 409 -12.64 -22.89 5.27
C PRO A 409 -13.46 -23.86 6.12
N GLU A 410 -14.58 -24.37 5.59
CA GLU A 410 -15.55 -25.17 6.33
C GLU A 410 -14.92 -26.40 7.00
N GLU A 411 -13.95 -27.01 6.32
CA GLU A 411 -13.22 -28.20 6.76
C GLU A 411 -12.33 -27.96 7.99
N LEU A 412 -12.02 -26.69 8.29
CA LEU A 412 -11.11 -26.28 9.36
C LEU A 412 -11.80 -25.51 10.49
N LYS A 413 -13.11 -25.25 10.39
CA LYS A 413 -13.89 -24.54 11.42
C LYS A 413 -13.91 -25.25 12.77
N ASP A 414 -13.85 -26.59 12.77
CA ASP A 414 -13.90 -27.44 13.96
C ASP A 414 -12.52 -27.96 14.41
N ARG A 415 -11.43 -27.28 14.00
CA ARG A 415 -10.06 -27.70 14.38
C ARG A 415 -9.87 -27.66 15.90
N LYS A 416 -9.31 -28.74 16.46
CA LYS A 416 -9.17 -28.92 17.92
C LYS A 416 -8.22 -27.91 18.57
N ASP A 417 -7.27 -27.38 17.83
CA ASP A 417 -6.27 -26.41 18.27
C ASP A 417 -6.71 -24.95 18.10
N ALA A 418 -7.96 -24.68 17.68
CA ALA A 418 -8.47 -23.34 17.44
C ALA A 418 -8.36 -22.39 18.66
N ARG A 419 -8.32 -22.96 19.86
CA ARG A 419 -8.23 -22.23 21.14
C ARG A 419 -6.91 -22.47 21.87
N SER A 420 -5.98 -23.26 21.33
CA SER A 420 -4.73 -23.58 22.00
C SER A 420 -3.88 -22.32 22.26
N GLY A 421 -3.60 -22.06 23.54
CA GLY A 421 -2.85 -20.89 24.01
C GLY A 421 -3.72 -19.69 24.39
N ASP A 422 -5.05 -19.82 24.43
CA ASP A 422 -5.95 -18.76 24.94
C ASP A 422 -5.86 -18.53 26.45
N ASP A 423 -4.99 -19.28 27.12
CA ASP A 423 -4.57 -19.16 28.51
C ASP A 423 -3.13 -18.63 28.67
N LYS A 424 -2.44 -18.30 27.57
CA LYS A 424 -1.05 -17.83 27.55
C LYS A 424 -0.93 -16.39 27.05
N GLY A 425 0.21 -15.76 27.30
CA GLY A 425 0.50 -14.41 26.81
C GLY A 425 1.83 -13.92 27.36
N ARG A 426 2.61 -13.19 26.55
CA ARG A 426 3.97 -12.80 26.92
C ARG A 426 4.30 -11.39 26.51
N ILE A 427 5.14 -10.74 27.31
CA ILE A 427 5.68 -9.42 27.01
C ILE A 427 7.19 -9.51 27.13
N TYR A 428 7.88 -9.09 26.08
CA TYR A 428 9.34 -9.11 26.02
C TYR A 428 9.91 -7.70 25.97
N ARG A 429 11.13 -7.50 26.47
CA ARG A 429 11.92 -6.29 26.33
C ARG A 429 13.17 -6.59 25.50
N VAL A 430 13.40 -5.77 24.47
CA VAL A 430 14.61 -5.80 23.64
C VAL A 430 15.49 -4.61 24.01
N LYS A 431 16.76 -4.90 24.32
CA LYS A 431 17.74 -3.90 24.77
C LYS A 431 19.17 -4.24 24.27
N PRO A 432 20.11 -3.29 24.30
CA PRO A 432 21.52 -3.62 24.07
C PRO A 432 22.06 -4.55 25.16
N ILE A 433 22.96 -5.47 24.78
CA ILE A 433 23.66 -6.33 25.75
C ILE A 433 24.42 -5.44 26.76
N ASN A 434 24.34 -5.78 28.04
CA ASN A 434 24.95 -5.02 29.15
C ASN A 434 24.46 -3.57 29.27
N ALA A 435 23.28 -3.24 28.72
CA ALA A 435 22.71 -1.91 28.88
C ALA A 435 22.48 -1.60 30.36
N ARG A 436 23.04 -0.50 30.83
CA ARG A 436 22.71 0.06 32.15
C ARG A 436 21.38 0.78 32.04
N LEU A 437 20.30 0.07 32.37
CA LEU A 437 18.97 0.67 32.43
C LEU A 437 18.85 1.57 33.66
N GLU A 438 18.07 2.65 33.51
CA GLU A 438 17.69 3.47 34.66
C GLU A 438 16.82 2.62 35.60
N PRO A 439 17.11 2.58 36.91
CA PRO A 439 16.30 1.83 37.86
C PRO A 439 14.88 2.41 37.92
N LYS A 440 13.88 1.56 38.19
CA LYS A 440 12.45 1.94 38.14
C LYS A 440 12.09 3.12 39.03
N TRP A 441 12.74 3.30 40.18
CA TRP A 441 12.50 4.46 41.05
C TRP A 441 12.82 5.81 40.37
N ASN A 442 13.62 5.82 39.29
CA ASN A 442 13.88 7.02 38.46
C ASN A 442 12.85 7.21 37.33
N TRP A 443 11.93 6.26 37.10
CA TRP A 443 10.93 6.38 36.04
C TRP A 443 9.75 7.25 36.45
N SER A 444 9.45 7.32 37.75
CA SER A 444 8.26 8.00 38.25
C SER A 444 8.39 9.52 38.11
N ILE A 445 7.53 10.11 37.28
CA ILE A 445 7.43 11.57 37.08
C ILE A 445 6.09 12.14 37.51
N ALA A 446 5.22 11.32 38.11
CA ALA A 446 3.85 11.72 38.49
C ALA A 446 3.81 12.88 39.51
N ASN A 447 4.84 13.00 40.35
CA ASN A 447 4.95 14.02 41.40
C ASN A 447 5.98 15.12 41.06
N HIS A 448 6.50 15.15 39.83
CA HIS A 448 7.41 16.21 39.41
C HIS A 448 6.69 17.57 39.42
N SER A 449 7.43 18.61 39.80
CA SER A 449 7.01 19.99 39.67
C SER A 449 6.80 20.39 38.20
N THR A 450 6.08 21.48 37.98
CA THR A 450 5.88 22.05 36.64
C THR A 450 7.22 22.29 35.92
N GLU A 451 8.24 22.77 36.63
CA GLU A 451 9.56 23.03 36.07
C GLU A 451 10.26 21.74 35.61
N GLU A 452 10.24 20.70 36.44
CA GLU A 452 10.78 19.39 36.10
C GLU A 452 10.06 18.76 34.91
N LEU A 453 8.73 18.88 34.82
CA LEU A 453 7.96 18.40 33.67
C LEU A 453 8.32 19.13 32.38
N VAL A 454 8.54 20.45 32.42
CA VAL A 454 8.98 21.22 31.24
C VAL A 454 10.38 20.80 30.79
N LEU A 455 11.31 20.55 31.73
CA LEU A 455 12.65 20.07 31.41
C LEU A 455 12.63 18.69 30.74
N LEU A 456 11.71 17.81 31.13
CA LEU A 456 11.56 16.48 30.52
C LEU A 456 11.13 16.50 29.05
N LEU A 457 10.63 17.63 28.53
CA LEU A 457 10.35 17.76 27.09
C LEU A 457 11.63 17.70 26.23
N GLU A 458 12.82 17.92 26.81
CA GLU A 458 14.13 17.71 26.17
C GLU A 458 14.71 16.30 26.35
N HIS A 459 14.06 15.45 27.16
CA HIS A 459 14.60 14.14 27.50
C HIS A 459 14.77 13.26 26.25
N PRO A 460 15.85 12.47 26.08
CA PRO A 460 16.10 11.69 24.87
C PRO A 460 15.12 10.52 24.66
N ASN A 461 14.60 9.91 25.73
CA ASN A 461 13.51 8.92 25.67
C ASN A 461 12.15 9.60 25.38
N SER A 462 11.45 9.19 24.32
CA SER A 462 10.09 9.67 24.03
C SER A 462 9.08 9.37 25.13
N TRP A 463 9.21 8.28 25.89
CA TRP A 463 8.25 8.00 26.95
C TRP A 463 8.21 9.13 28.00
N GLN A 464 9.38 9.64 28.39
CA GLN A 464 9.51 10.78 29.31
C GLN A 464 8.88 12.04 28.72
N ARG A 465 9.18 12.35 27.45
CA ARG A 465 8.61 13.51 26.74
C ARG A 465 7.09 13.42 26.61
N ASP A 466 6.58 12.29 26.12
CA ASP A 466 5.16 12.07 25.84
C ASP A 466 4.36 12.06 27.15
N THR A 467 4.91 11.50 28.24
CA THR A 467 4.27 11.50 29.56
C THR A 467 4.27 12.89 30.19
N ALA A 468 5.37 13.63 30.12
CA ALA A 468 5.43 15.02 30.58
C ALA A 468 4.48 15.93 29.77
N PHE A 469 4.45 15.78 28.44
CA PHE A 469 3.51 16.49 27.57
C PHE A 469 2.05 16.19 27.95
N ARG A 470 1.72 14.92 28.22
CA ARG A 470 0.39 14.52 28.70
C ARG A 470 0.06 15.17 30.05
N LEU A 471 0.94 15.08 31.04
CA LEU A 471 0.71 15.65 32.38
C LEU A 471 0.52 17.18 32.31
N LEU A 472 1.36 17.88 31.54
CA LEU A 472 1.20 19.32 31.30
C LEU A 472 -0.13 19.61 30.60
N THR A 473 -0.53 18.82 29.60
CA THR A 473 -1.82 18.95 28.91
C THR A 473 -3.01 18.76 29.85
N GLU A 474 -2.93 17.78 30.76
CA GLU A 474 -3.96 17.48 31.76
C GLU A 474 -4.10 18.61 32.81
N GLN A 475 -2.99 19.21 33.22
CA GLN A 475 -2.91 20.17 34.34
C GLN A 475 -3.02 21.64 33.91
N ARG A 476 -2.47 22.00 32.74
CA ARG A 476 -2.35 23.38 32.19
C ARG A 476 -1.89 24.43 33.22
N PRO A 477 -0.76 24.21 33.93
CA PRO A 477 -0.34 25.11 34.99
C PRO A 477 0.14 26.46 34.40
N GLU A 478 -0.35 27.58 34.95
CA GLU A 478 -0.04 28.93 34.43
C GLU A 478 1.46 29.25 34.50
N GLU A 479 2.16 28.76 35.54
CA GLU A 479 3.61 28.91 35.70
C GLU A 479 4.43 28.22 34.58
N ALA A 480 3.88 27.21 33.88
CA ALA A 480 4.56 26.60 32.74
C ALA A 480 4.68 27.55 31.54
N VAL A 481 3.80 28.55 31.39
CA VAL A 481 3.78 29.42 30.20
C VAL A 481 5.13 30.10 29.98
N MET A 482 5.72 30.67 31.04
CA MET A 482 7.03 31.32 30.96
C MET A 482 8.15 30.31 30.67
N LEU A 483 8.09 29.12 31.29
CA LEU A 483 9.10 28.07 31.14
C LEU A 483 9.08 27.47 29.73
N LEU A 484 7.89 27.20 29.20
CA LEU A 484 7.68 26.74 27.83
C LEU A 484 8.13 27.80 26.82
N GLY A 485 7.87 29.09 27.08
CA GLY A 485 8.37 30.18 26.25
C GLY A 485 9.91 30.24 26.22
N ARG A 486 10.55 30.03 27.37
CA ARG A 486 12.02 29.91 27.45
C ARG A 486 12.52 28.69 26.68
N LEU A 487 11.90 27.53 26.87
CA LEU A 487 12.25 26.30 26.17
C LEU A 487 12.13 26.48 24.64
N LEU A 488 11.04 27.06 24.18
CA LEU A 488 10.78 27.35 22.78
C LEU A 488 11.87 28.24 22.14
N ASN A 489 12.37 29.23 22.90
CA ASN A 489 13.36 30.20 22.42
C ASN A 489 14.80 29.66 22.47
N TYR A 490 15.15 28.89 23.50
CA TYR A 490 16.56 28.59 23.82
C TYR A 490 16.96 27.11 23.76
N SER A 491 16.02 26.16 23.76
CA SER A 491 16.33 24.72 23.69
C SER A 491 17.20 24.37 22.49
N ARG A 492 18.15 23.45 22.63
CA ARG A 492 18.90 22.93 21.48
C ARG A 492 18.18 21.78 20.78
N GLU A 493 17.15 21.22 21.40
CA GLU A 493 16.39 20.09 20.92
C GLU A 493 15.17 20.54 20.11
N PRO A 494 15.14 20.35 18.78
CA PRO A 494 14.02 20.82 17.96
C PRO A 494 12.69 20.17 18.32
N VAL A 495 12.71 18.92 18.82
CA VAL A 495 11.52 18.21 19.30
C VAL A 495 10.93 18.92 20.52
N ALA A 496 11.77 19.32 21.48
CA ALA A 496 11.31 20.04 22.67
C ALA A 496 10.69 21.40 22.32
N ARG A 497 11.27 22.12 21.34
CA ARG A 497 10.68 23.34 20.79
C ARG A 497 9.30 23.08 20.17
N VAL A 498 9.14 22.02 19.39
CA VAL A 498 7.83 21.62 18.84
C VAL A 498 6.83 21.32 19.96
N LEU A 499 7.20 20.54 20.97
CA LEU A 499 6.33 20.23 22.11
C LEU A 499 5.92 21.50 22.86
N ALA A 500 6.86 22.40 23.14
CA ALA A 500 6.58 23.68 23.80
C ALA A 500 5.65 24.58 22.98
N LEU A 501 5.92 24.71 21.67
CA LEU A 501 5.07 25.45 20.73
C LEU A 501 3.63 24.92 20.75
N ARG A 502 3.47 23.58 20.72
CA ARG A 502 2.16 22.93 20.66
C ARG A 502 1.39 22.97 21.97
N LEU A 503 2.08 22.93 23.12
CA LEU A 503 1.47 23.18 24.43
C LEU A 503 0.95 24.61 24.52
N LEU A 504 1.81 25.61 24.27
CA LEU A 504 1.43 27.03 24.31
C LEU A 504 0.30 27.35 23.34
N HIS A 505 0.34 26.80 22.14
CA HIS A 505 -0.71 26.97 21.12
C HIS A 505 -2.05 26.40 21.60
N GLY A 506 -2.09 25.13 22.05
CA GLY A 506 -3.33 24.51 22.49
C GLY A 506 -3.89 25.07 23.81
N TRP A 507 -3.12 25.89 24.52
CA TRP A 507 -3.59 26.65 25.69
C TRP A 507 -3.95 28.09 25.37
N GLU A 508 -3.85 28.51 24.10
CA GLU A 508 -4.08 29.89 23.65
C GLU A 508 -3.14 30.91 24.34
N LYS A 509 -1.92 30.48 24.71
CA LYS A 509 -0.89 31.29 25.39
C LYS A 509 0.32 31.63 24.52
N LEU A 510 0.22 31.39 23.22
CA LEU A 510 1.32 31.64 22.30
C LEU A 510 1.41 33.12 21.90
N GLU A 511 2.61 33.69 21.99
CA GLU A 511 2.87 35.08 21.60
C GLU A 511 3.23 35.20 20.12
N VAL A 512 2.89 36.34 19.50
CA VAL A 512 3.19 36.61 18.08
C VAL A 512 4.69 36.53 17.80
N ALA A 513 5.53 37.07 18.69
CA ALA A 513 6.99 37.02 18.54
C ALA A 513 7.54 35.58 18.52
N GLN A 514 6.90 34.67 19.25
CA GLN A 514 7.29 33.25 19.27
C GLN A 514 6.98 32.57 17.93
N VAL A 515 5.85 32.89 17.30
CA VAL A 515 5.50 32.41 15.94
C VAL A 515 6.57 32.84 14.93
N THR A 516 7.00 34.09 14.98
CA THR A 516 8.08 34.61 14.14
C THR A 516 9.40 33.88 14.40
N THR A 517 9.76 33.61 15.66
CA THR A 517 10.95 32.81 16.00
C THR A 517 10.91 31.42 15.37
N VAL A 518 9.80 30.69 15.51
CA VAL A 518 9.72 29.31 15.00
C VAL A 518 9.65 29.25 13.47
N ALA A 519 8.99 30.20 12.82
CA ALA A 519 8.93 30.28 11.35
C ALA A 519 10.32 30.55 10.72
N ASN A 520 11.24 31.16 11.48
CA ASN A 520 12.60 31.46 11.04
C ASN A 520 13.64 30.42 11.51
N HIS A 521 13.23 29.38 12.24
CA HIS A 521 14.15 28.40 12.83
C HIS A 521 14.91 27.57 11.77
N TYR A 522 16.16 27.18 12.05
CA TYR A 522 17.00 26.43 11.10
C TYR A 522 16.49 25.00 10.84
N ASP A 523 15.91 24.36 11.85
CA ASP A 523 15.38 23.00 11.77
C ASP A 523 14.00 22.99 11.09
N ARG A 524 13.87 22.14 10.07
CA ARG A 524 12.65 22.01 9.26
C ARG A 524 11.43 21.59 10.09
N ARG A 525 11.61 20.76 11.12
CA ARG A 525 10.53 20.22 11.97
C ARG A 525 9.81 21.34 12.71
N VAL A 526 10.57 22.31 13.21
CA VAL A 526 10.03 23.50 13.89
C VAL A 526 9.26 24.37 12.91
N ARG A 527 9.78 24.56 11.69
CA ARG A 527 9.09 25.36 10.65
C ARG A 527 7.80 24.72 10.12
N VAL A 528 7.73 23.38 10.05
CA VAL A 528 6.48 22.67 9.75
C VAL A 528 5.40 23.02 10.78
N HIS A 529 5.72 22.98 12.07
CA HIS A 529 4.76 23.35 13.13
C HIS A 529 4.47 24.84 13.17
N ALA A 530 5.39 25.70 12.74
CA ALA A 530 5.12 27.12 12.54
C ALA A 530 3.99 27.35 11.52
N CYS A 531 3.96 26.59 10.42
CA CYS A 531 2.90 26.67 9.42
C CYS A 531 1.53 26.31 10.02
N ILE A 532 1.47 25.23 10.80
CA ILE A 532 0.22 24.74 11.44
C ILE A 532 -0.32 25.79 12.42
N VAL A 533 0.54 26.35 13.26
CA VAL A 533 0.13 27.36 14.25
C VAL A 533 -0.22 28.70 13.60
N LEU A 534 0.47 29.07 12.52
CA LEU A 534 0.19 30.31 11.79
C LEU A 534 -1.17 30.25 11.07
N GLU A 535 -1.65 29.07 10.67
CA GLU A 535 -3.00 28.87 10.14
C GLU A 535 -4.08 29.25 11.16
N ASP A 536 -3.98 28.72 12.38
CA ASP A 536 -4.98 28.93 13.43
C ASP A 536 -4.93 30.36 14.02
N THR A 537 -3.75 31.00 13.98
CA THR A 537 -3.52 32.36 14.50
C THR A 537 -3.55 33.45 13.42
N TRP A 538 -4.03 33.13 12.22
CA TRP A 538 -4.00 34.03 11.07
C TRP A 538 -4.86 35.29 11.30
N LYS A 539 -4.23 36.46 11.19
CA LYS A 539 -4.87 37.79 11.29
C LYS A 539 -4.56 38.69 10.09
N ASP A 540 -3.92 38.14 9.05
CA ASP A 540 -3.56 38.84 7.82
C ASP A 540 -2.68 40.09 8.04
N THR A 541 -1.75 40.03 9.00
CA THR A 541 -0.79 41.13 9.20
C THR A 541 0.32 41.10 8.16
N THR A 542 0.99 42.24 7.93
CA THR A 542 2.15 42.30 7.02
C THR A 542 3.25 41.31 7.39
N GLU A 543 3.51 41.15 8.70
CA GLU A 543 4.49 40.18 9.21
C GLU A 543 4.08 38.74 8.87
N GLN A 544 2.83 38.36 9.12
CA GLN A 544 2.31 37.03 8.78
C GLN A 544 2.33 36.77 7.28
N GLN A 545 2.00 37.76 6.45
CA GLN A 545 2.14 37.68 5.00
C GLN A 545 3.59 37.44 4.57
N THR A 546 4.56 38.14 5.18
CA THR A 546 6.00 37.90 4.91
C THR A 546 6.42 36.48 5.32
N LEU A 547 6.01 36.02 6.51
CA LEU A 547 6.32 34.67 6.98
C LEU A 547 5.69 33.59 6.10
N ALA A 548 4.43 33.74 5.71
CA ALA A 548 3.73 32.79 4.85
C ALA A 548 4.43 32.66 3.49
N ARG A 549 4.80 33.77 2.86
CA ARG A 549 5.56 33.75 1.60
C ARG A 549 6.89 33.04 1.74
N LYS A 550 7.61 33.27 2.85
CA LYS A 550 8.88 32.60 3.15
C LYS A 550 8.70 31.09 3.30
N LEU A 551 7.70 30.65 4.07
CA LEU A 551 7.43 29.23 4.34
C LEU A 551 6.92 28.49 3.09
N LEU A 552 6.11 29.16 2.27
CA LEU A 552 5.66 28.64 0.97
C LEU A 552 6.85 28.36 0.05
N THR A 553 7.87 29.22 0.03
CA THR A 553 9.09 29.03 -0.77
C THR A 553 10.25 28.42 0.02
N ASP A 554 9.98 27.68 1.10
CA ASP A 554 11.04 27.08 1.91
C ASP A 554 11.90 26.11 1.09
N ARG A 555 13.18 25.95 1.45
CA ARG A 555 14.08 25.03 0.77
C ARG A 555 13.69 23.56 0.93
N GLU A 556 13.05 23.20 2.05
CA GLU A 556 12.65 21.83 2.39
C GLU A 556 11.23 21.53 1.89
N SER A 557 11.05 20.41 1.18
CA SER A 557 9.74 20.02 0.64
C SER A 557 8.68 19.82 1.72
N ALA A 558 9.04 19.24 2.87
CA ALA A 558 8.11 19.02 3.99
C ALA A 558 7.55 20.34 4.54
N VAL A 559 8.36 21.40 4.59
CA VAL A 559 7.89 22.73 5.01
C VAL A 559 6.97 23.32 3.94
N ARG A 560 7.34 23.23 2.66
CA ARG A 560 6.48 23.69 1.56
C ARG A 560 5.13 22.99 1.53
N LEU A 561 5.11 21.66 1.65
CA LEU A 561 3.88 20.86 1.72
C LEU A 561 2.97 21.38 2.83
N GLN A 562 3.49 21.49 4.06
CA GLN A 562 2.70 21.96 5.19
C GLN A 562 2.27 23.44 5.03
N ALA A 563 3.15 24.30 4.51
CA ALA A 563 2.85 25.70 4.25
C ALA A 563 1.73 25.87 3.21
N ILE A 564 1.73 25.06 2.14
CA ILE A 564 0.68 25.09 1.13
C ILE A 564 -0.67 24.64 1.72
N LEU A 565 -0.68 23.54 2.48
CA LEU A 565 -1.89 23.05 3.14
C LEU A 565 -2.48 24.09 4.10
N SER A 566 -1.63 24.66 4.96
CA SER A 566 -2.03 25.60 6.02
C SER A 566 -2.29 27.03 5.54
N LEU A 567 -1.48 27.54 4.62
CA LEU A 567 -1.41 28.97 4.26
C LEU A 567 -1.70 29.24 2.79
N GLY A 568 -2.01 28.20 1.99
CA GLY A 568 -2.20 28.33 0.56
C GLY A 568 -3.35 29.27 0.16
N ASP A 569 -4.42 29.33 0.96
CA ASP A 569 -5.53 30.25 0.79
C ASP A 569 -5.25 31.67 1.32
N LYS A 570 -4.13 31.87 2.03
CA LYS A 570 -3.81 33.13 2.72
C LYS A 570 -2.94 34.08 1.90
N VAL A 571 -2.24 33.56 0.90
CA VAL A 571 -1.33 34.31 0.03
C VAL A 571 -1.91 34.33 -1.38
N LYS A 572 -2.14 35.52 -1.94
CA LYS A 572 -2.69 35.67 -3.31
C LYS A 572 -1.92 34.86 -4.36
N HIS A 573 -2.67 34.12 -5.17
CA HIS A 573 -2.15 33.16 -6.16
C HIS A 573 -1.49 33.80 -7.38
N ASP A 574 -1.74 35.09 -7.62
CA ASP A 574 -1.09 35.90 -8.68
C ASP A 574 0.32 36.40 -8.33
N SER A 575 0.82 36.11 -7.13
CA SER A 575 2.09 36.64 -6.64
C SER A 575 3.31 35.85 -7.12
N ALA A 576 4.48 36.51 -7.14
CA ALA A 576 5.76 35.88 -7.50
C ALA A 576 6.08 34.62 -6.66
N THR A 577 5.56 34.54 -5.44
CA THR A 577 5.64 33.34 -4.57
C THR A 577 5.01 32.12 -5.23
N TRP A 578 3.80 32.26 -5.77
CA TRP A 578 3.05 31.16 -6.39
C TRP A 578 3.63 30.75 -7.74
N THR A 579 4.09 31.72 -8.53
CA THR A 579 4.84 31.46 -9.77
C THR A 579 6.14 30.69 -9.50
N ALA A 580 6.87 31.04 -8.44
CA ALA A 580 8.07 30.31 -8.02
C ALA A 580 7.73 28.90 -7.53
N LEU A 581 6.65 28.77 -6.74
CA LEU A 581 6.15 27.49 -6.25
C LEU A 581 5.80 26.54 -7.38
N ALA A 582 5.05 26.97 -8.40
CA ALA A 582 4.60 26.14 -9.52
C ALA A 582 5.74 25.35 -10.18
N ARG A 583 6.96 25.90 -10.21
CA ARG A 583 8.15 25.23 -10.76
C ARG A 583 8.80 24.23 -9.81
N THR A 584 8.68 24.44 -8.49
CA THR A 584 9.36 23.64 -7.47
C THR A 584 8.51 22.48 -6.93
N VAL A 585 7.18 22.59 -6.99
CA VAL A 585 6.27 21.57 -6.47
C VAL A 585 6.25 20.29 -7.29
N LEU A 586 6.53 20.39 -8.60
CA LEU A 586 6.51 19.28 -9.56
C LEU A 586 7.41 18.08 -9.20
N LYS A 587 8.41 18.31 -8.33
CA LYS A 587 9.36 17.29 -7.88
C LYS A 587 8.80 16.32 -6.84
N ASP A 588 7.68 16.66 -6.19
CA ASP A 588 7.09 15.87 -5.12
C ASP A 588 5.57 15.75 -5.32
N GLU A 589 5.06 14.51 -5.32
CA GLU A 589 3.66 14.21 -5.61
C GLU A 589 2.71 14.92 -4.63
N TYR A 590 2.93 14.79 -3.32
CA TYR A 590 2.03 15.33 -2.31
C TYR A 590 2.10 16.87 -2.26
N THR A 591 3.27 17.45 -2.49
CA THR A 591 3.42 18.90 -2.62
C THR A 591 2.69 19.42 -3.86
N THR A 592 2.73 18.69 -4.98
CA THR A 592 1.95 19.01 -6.18
C THR A 592 0.44 18.92 -5.90
N GLN A 593 -0.01 17.86 -5.23
CA GLN A 593 -1.42 17.71 -4.87
C GLN A 593 -1.89 18.83 -3.93
N ALA A 594 -1.12 19.15 -2.90
CA ALA A 594 -1.43 20.27 -2.01
C ALA A 594 -1.48 21.61 -2.77
N PHE A 595 -0.57 21.82 -3.72
CA PHE A 595 -0.57 23.01 -4.57
C PHE A 595 -1.83 23.08 -5.43
N LEU A 596 -2.22 21.98 -6.06
CA LEU A 596 -3.46 21.88 -6.83
C LEU A 596 -4.68 22.17 -5.96
N MET A 597 -4.78 21.56 -4.78
CA MET A 597 -5.85 21.81 -3.81
C MET A 597 -5.93 23.30 -3.45
N ALA A 598 -4.79 23.89 -3.06
CA ALA A 598 -4.75 25.26 -2.58
C ALA A 598 -5.01 26.29 -3.68
N SER A 599 -4.67 26.00 -4.94
CA SER A 599 -4.85 26.91 -6.08
C SER A 599 -6.05 26.57 -6.96
N GLY A 600 -6.87 25.57 -6.63
CA GLY A 600 -7.81 24.93 -7.55
C GLY A 600 -8.74 25.84 -8.34
N ASP A 601 -9.17 26.97 -7.78
CA ASP A 601 -10.03 27.93 -8.49
C ASP A 601 -9.25 28.95 -9.32
N ASP A 602 -8.02 29.30 -8.91
CA ASP A 602 -7.16 30.29 -9.56
C ASP A 602 -6.00 29.66 -10.37
N ILE A 603 -5.94 28.34 -10.45
CA ILE A 603 -4.80 27.59 -11.00
C ILE A 603 -4.49 27.97 -12.45
N GLY A 604 -5.51 28.32 -13.25
CA GLY A 604 -5.34 28.85 -14.60
C GLY A 604 -4.53 30.15 -14.61
N THR A 605 -4.81 31.06 -13.68
CA THR A 605 -4.08 32.32 -13.49
C THR A 605 -2.64 32.08 -13.03
N VAL A 606 -2.43 31.18 -12.06
CA VAL A 606 -1.09 30.86 -11.55
C VAL A 606 -0.20 30.29 -12.64
N LEU A 607 -0.73 29.33 -13.40
CA LEU A 607 0.04 28.69 -14.45
C LEU A 607 0.30 29.67 -15.59
N ALA A 608 -0.70 30.41 -16.06
CA ALA A 608 -0.52 31.41 -17.12
C ALA A 608 0.59 32.42 -16.76
N ALA A 609 0.62 32.92 -15.52
CA ALA A 609 1.69 33.82 -15.05
C ALA A 609 3.08 33.14 -15.07
N THR A 610 3.15 31.83 -14.86
CA THR A 610 4.40 31.05 -14.93
C THR A 610 4.90 30.85 -16.36
N LEU A 611 3.98 30.74 -17.32
CA LEU A 611 4.27 30.51 -18.74
C LEU A 611 4.75 31.77 -19.49
N VAL A 612 4.48 32.98 -18.99
CA VAL A 612 4.93 34.25 -19.61
C VAL A 612 6.44 34.28 -19.88
N ASN A 613 7.24 33.66 -19.00
CA ASN A 613 8.70 33.60 -19.16
C ASN A 613 9.17 32.56 -20.20
N LYS A 614 8.26 31.85 -20.87
CA LYS A 614 8.54 30.93 -21.99
C LYS A 614 9.63 29.88 -21.69
N ALA A 615 9.71 29.45 -20.43
CA ALA A 615 10.69 28.48 -19.96
C ALA A 615 10.15 27.04 -20.03
N SER A 616 11.03 26.10 -20.38
CA SER A 616 10.80 24.65 -20.23
C SER A 616 10.63 24.26 -18.76
N THR A 617 9.94 23.13 -18.53
CA THR A 617 9.78 22.50 -17.23
C THR A 617 11.06 21.82 -16.74
N GLU A 618 11.95 21.41 -17.65
CA GLU A 618 13.21 20.68 -17.37
C GLU A 618 13.00 19.35 -16.60
N ILE A 619 11.80 18.74 -16.68
CA ILE A 619 11.45 17.50 -15.96
C ILE A 619 11.65 16.27 -16.86
N THR A 620 12.65 15.44 -16.52
CA THR A 620 12.96 14.20 -17.25
C THR A 620 12.42 12.94 -16.58
N ASP A 621 12.25 12.96 -15.25
CA ASP A 621 11.71 11.83 -14.50
C ASP A 621 10.22 11.59 -14.82
N SER A 622 9.85 10.32 -14.99
CA SER A 622 8.50 9.93 -15.39
C SER A 622 7.42 10.20 -14.32
N GLY A 623 7.77 10.09 -13.04
CA GLY A 623 6.87 10.37 -11.92
C GLY A 623 6.65 11.88 -11.75
N GLN A 624 7.72 12.66 -11.86
CA GLN A 624 7.62 14.13 -11.88
C GLN A 624 6.88 14.64 -13.12
N ALA A 625 7.05 14.00 -14.28
CA ALA A 625 6.31 14.35 -15.49
C ALA A 625 4.81 14.01 -15.39
N GLU A 626 4.40 13.09 -14.51
CA GLU A 626 2.98 12.88 -14.20
C GLU A 626 2.43 14.06 -13.37
N ASN A 627 3.23 14.63 -12.46
CA ASN A 627 2.87 15.85 -11.77
C ASN A 627 2.68 17.03 -12.73
N THR A 628 3.52 17.14 -13.78
CA THR A 628 3.35 18.19 -14.80
C THR A 628 2.03 18.00 -15.56
N TYR A 629 1.71 16.78 -15.99
CA TYR A 629 0.43 16.49 -16.64
C TYR A 629 -0.76 16.93 -15.78
N ARG A 630 -0.81 16.51 -14.50
CA ARG A 630 -1.91 16.86 -13.57
C ARG A 630 -2.04 18.36 -13.36
N LEU A 631 -0.91 19.06 -13.20
CA LEU A 631 -0.87 20.50 -13.00
C LEU A 631 -1.42 21.25 -14.22
N PHE A 632 -0.86 20.97 -15.39
CA PHE A 632 -1.21 21.65 -16.64
C PHE A 632 -2.63 21.32 -17.10
N HIS A 633 -3.08 20.08 -16.92
CA HIS A 633 -4.44 19.66 -17.26
C HIS A 633 -5.47 20.36 -16.36
N SER A 634 -5.21 20.46 -15.05
CA SER A 634 -6.12 21.17 -14.14
C SER A 634 -6.15 22.68 -14.40
N ALA A 635 -4.98 23.27 -14.67
CA ALA A 635 -4.86 24.69 -15.01
C ALA A 635 -5.58 25.05 -16.30
N ALA A 636 -5.36 24.28 -17.37
CA ALA A 636 -5.95 24.53 -18.69
C ALA A 636 -7.49 24.53 -18.64
N LYS A 637 -8.10 23.73 -17.76
CA LYS A 637 -9.56 23.72 -17.55
C LYS A 637 -10.13 24.99 -16.94
N LYS A 638 -9.28 25.81 -16.33
CA LYS A 638 -9.65 27.04 -15.61
C LYS A 638 -9.12 28.30 -16.30
N MET A 639 -8.50 28.18 -17.47
CA MET A 639 -7.95 29.33 -18.21
C MET A 639 -9.02 30.14 -18.93
N THR A 640 -8.94 31.46 -18.81
CA THR A 640 -9.65 32.43 -19.66
C THR A 640 -9.10 32.42 -21.09
N ALA A 641 -9.80 33.04 -22.05
CA ALA A 641 -9.34 33.10 -23.44
C ALA A 641 -7.96 33.78 -23.58
N GLU A 642 -7.68 34.82 -22.80
CA GLU A 642 -6.39 35.49 -22.76
C GLU A 642 -5.29 34.57 -22.22
N GLN A 643 -5.58 33.77 -21.20
CA GLN A 643 -4.64 32.81 -20.63
C GLN A 643 -4.41 31.60 -21.55
N GLN A 644 -5.44 31.18 -22.31
CA GLN A 644 -5.31 30.16 -23.35
C GLN A 644 -4.33 30.60 -24.44
N ALA A 645 -4.39 31.87 -24.86
CA ALA A 645 -3.43 32.43 -25.82
C ALA A 645 -1.99 32.36 -25.28
N ILE A 646 -1.75 32.74 -24.02
CA ILE A 646 -0.43 32.60 -23.38
C ILE A 646 0.06 31.14 -23.39
N ALA A 647 -0.83 30.19 -23.12
CA ALA A 647 -0.48 28.77 -23.15
C ALA A 647 -0.11 28.28 -24.57
N LEU A 648 -0.84 28.74 -25.60
CA LEU A 648 -0.53 28.41 -27.00
C LEU A 648 0.78 29.06 -27.47
N GLU A 649 1.06 30.28 -27.04
CA GLU A 649 2.37 30.92 -27.29
C GLU A 649 3.51 30.15 -26.63
N TRP A 650 3.31 29.61 -25.42
CA TRP A 650 4.29 28.76 -24.75
C TRP A 650 4.50 27.43 -25.48
N ILE A 651 3.42 26.80 -25.96
CA ILE A 651 3.50 25.57 -26.78
C ILE A 651 4.35 25.82 -28.04
N ALA A 652 4.20 26.98 -28.68
CA ALA A 652 4.97 27.35 -29.88
C ALA A 652 6.49 27.50 -29.62
N GLU A 653 6.93 27.59 -28.37
CA GLU A 653 8.37 27.64 -28.03
C GLU A 653 9.01 26.25 -27.97
N LEU A 654 8.22 25.17 -27.92
CA LEU A 654 8.72 23.80 -27.79
C LEU A 654 9.79 23.44 -28.84
N PRO A 655 9.62 23.75 -30.14
CA PRO A 655 10.67 23.45 -31.14
C PRO A 655 11.97 24.21 -30.94
N LYS A 656 11.93 25.41 -30.34
CA LYS A 656 13.14 26.18 -30.06
C LYS A 656 13.99 25.51 -28.98
N TRP A 657 13.33 24.89 -28.00
CA TRP A 657 14.04 24.14 -26.96
C TRP A 657 14.73 22.90 -27.50
N VAL A 658 14.28 22.29 -28.61
CA VAL A 658 15.01 21.19 -29.27
C VAL A 658 16.35 21.67 -29.85
N ASN A 659 16.38 22.88 -30.39
CA ASN A 659 17.58 23.44 -31.01
C ASN A 659 18.58 23.98 -30.00
N GLU A 660 18.11 24.39 -28.82
CA GLU A 660 18.91 25.04 -27.77
C GLU A 660 19.23 24.13 -26.57
N LYS A 661 18.41 23.10 -26.32
CA LYS A 661 18.47 22.15 -25.19
C LYS A 661 17.86 20.78 -25.57
N VAL A 662 17.72 19.85 -24.63
CA VAL A 662 16.94 18.61 -24.81
C VAL A 662 15.52 18.86 -24.30
N VAL A 663 14.49 18.66 -25.14
CA VAL A 663 13.08 18.72 -24.71
C VAL A 663 12.82 17.62 -23.69
N SER A 664 12.23 18.01 -22.56
CA SER A 664 12.01 17.10 -21.44
C SER A 664 10.67 16.37 -21.56
N LEU A 665 10.54 15.21 -20.90
CA LEU A 665 9.27 14.45 -20.86
C LEU A 665 8.14 15.29 -20.27
N GLY A 666 8.44 16.10 -19.25
CA GLY A 666 7.50 17.03 -18.64
C GLY A 666 6.97 18.09 -19.60
N ASP A 667 7.77 18.56 -20.55
CA ASP A 667 7.35 19.54 -21.56
C ASP A 667 6.29 18.95 -22.50
N VAL A 668 6.60 17.77 -23.06
CA VAL A 668 5.70 17.07 -23.98
C VAL A 668 4.38 16.71 -23.29
N ARG A 669 4.43 16.24 -22.05
CA ARG A 669 3.23 15.97 -21.24
C ARG A 669 2.43 17.23 -20.92
N SER A 670 3.10 18.36 -20.69
CA SER A 670 2.43 19.64 -20.43
C SER A 670 1.68 20.14 -21.66
N VAL A 671 2.29 20.03 -22.85
CA VAL A 671 1.62 20.36 -24.13
C VAL A 671 0.39 19.47 -24.32
N ARG A 672 0.56 18.16 -24.17
CA ARG A 672 -0.54 17.19 -24.25
C ARG A 672 -1.67 17.55 -23.28
N ALA A 673 -1.35 17.79 -22.01
CA ALA A 673 -2.31 18.13 -20.97
C ALA A 673 -3.16 19.36 -21.31
N ILE A 674 -2.53 20.41 -21.85
CA ILE A 674 -3.22 21.63 -22.30
C ILE A 674 -4.17 21.31 -23.45
N LEU A 675 -3.67 20.67 -24.51
CA LEU A 675 -4.45 20.38 -25.71
C LEU A 675 -5.61 19.40 -25.45
N GLU A 676 -5.38 18.36 -24.64
CA GLU A 676 -6.45 17.45 -24.18
C GLU A 676 -7.55 18.21 -23.45
N SER A 677 -7.17 19.13 -22.55
CA SER A 677 -8.12 19.93 -21.80
C SER A 677 -8.93 20.83 -22.71
N PHE A 678 -8.28 21.51 -23.66
CA PHE A 678 -8.94 22.38 -24.64
C PHE A 678 -9.90 21.60 -25.53
N GLU A 679 -9.53 20.42 -26.04
CA GLU A 679 -10.45 19.58 -26.81
C GLU A 679 -11.63 19.09 -25.95
N SER A 680 -11.39 18.70 -24.69
CA SER A 680 -12.45 18.24 -23.78
C SER A 680 -13.47 19.32 -23.44
N LEU A 681 -13.04 20.58 -23.42
CA LEU A 681 -13.87 21.77 -23.17
C LEU A 681 -14.41 22.42 -24.45
N GLN A 682 -14.14 21.83 -25.62
CA GLN A 682 -14.54 22.37 -26.92
C GLN A 682 -14.00 23.79 -27.20
N VAL A 683 -12.82 24.11 -26.66
CA VAL A 683 -12.11 25.36 -26.97
C VAL A 683 -11.62 25.30 -28.42
N ASP A 684 -11.92 26.33 -29.22
CA ASP A 684 -11.38 26.48 -30.59
C ASP A 684 -9.91 26.94 -30.58
N TRP A 685 -9.04 26.11 -30.00
CA TRP A 685 -7.63 26.42 -29.90
C TRP A 685 -6.95 26.46 -31.27
N ARG A 686 -7.48 25.75 -32.28
CA ARG A 686 -6.97 25.80 -33.66
C ARG A 686 -7.26 27.15 -34.32
N GLY A 687 -8.45 27.70 -34.10
CA GLY A 687 -8.78 29.07 -34.50
C GLY A 687 -7.89 30.11 -33.79
N GLN A 688 -7.61 29.92 -32.50
CA GLN A 688 -6.67 30.77 -31.76
C GLN A 688 -5.24 30.69 -32.32
N VAL A 689 -4.74 29.48 -32.63
CA VAL A 689 -3.43 29.28 -33.29
C VAL A 689 -3.37 29.95 -34.66
N ALA A 690 -4.46 29.95 -35.43
CA ALA A 690 -4.52 30.63 -36.71
C ALA A 690 -4.39 32.17 -36.59
N GLY A 691 -4.71 32.73 -35.42
CA GLY A 691 -4.54 34.14 -35.08
C GLY A 691 -3.17 34.52 -34.51
N LEU A 692 -2.30 33.54 -34.23
CA LEU A 692 -0.93 33.81 -33.74
C LEU A 692 -0.03 34.38 -34.86
N PRO A 693 1.06 35.10 -34.50
CA PRO A 693 2.11 35.48 -35.44
C PRO A 693 2.60 34.32 -36.31
N GLU A 694 2.95 34.59 -37.57
CA GLU A 694 3.31 33.55 -38.53
C GLU A 694 4.48 32.68 -38.05
N ASP A 695 5.48 33.29 -37.41
CA ASP A 695 6.66 32.62 -36.85
C ASP A 695 6.34 31.65 -35.70
N GLN A 696 5.22 31.85 -35.00
CA GLN A 696 4.70 30.96 -33.96
C GLN A 696 3.75 29.91 -34.52
N ARG A 697 2.87 30.31 -35.45
CA ARG A 697 1.89 29.41 -36.08
C ARG A 697 2.57 28.22 -36.76
N VAL A 698 3.65 28.47 -37.50
CA VAL A 698 4.41 27.41 -38.17
C VAL A 698 5.07 26.42 -37.19
N GLN A 699 5.27 26.80 -35.93
CA GLN A 699 5.89 25.93 -34.92
C GLN A 699 4.99 24.73 -34.57
N PHE A 700 3.66 24.85 -34.69
CA PHE A 700 2.78 23.71 -34.46
C PHE A 700 3.02 22.59 -35.48
N ASP A 701 3.27 22.93 -36.75
CA ASP A 701 3.65 21.94 -37.76
C ASP A 701 5.00 21.29 -37.44
N VAL A 702 5.94 22.07 -36.89
CA VAL A 702 7.23 21.56 -36.42
C VAL A 702 7.06 20.62 -35.21
N ILE A 703 6.13 20.90 -34.28
CA ILE A 703 5.82 19.99 -33.17
C ILE A 703 5.33 18.63 -33.70
N TRP A 704 4.47 18.63 -34.71
CA TRP A 704 4.01 17.38 -35.33
C TRP A 704 5.15 16.66 -36.05
N MET A 705 6.06 17.39 -36.69
CA MET A 705 7.27 16.81 -37.29
C MET A 705 8.16 16.17 -36.22
N LEU A 706 8.43 16.87 -35.12
CA LEU A 706 9.23 16.38 -33.99
C LEU A 706 8.60 15.14 -33.34
N ALA A 707 7.27 15.11 -33.19
CA ALA A 707 6.58 13.94 -32.68
C ALA A 707 6.82 12.71 -33.57
N ARG A 708 6.75 12.87 -34.90
CA ARG A 708 7.09 11.78 -35.86
C ARG A 708 8.56 11.38 -35.76
N GLU A 709 9.47 12.33 -35.56
CA GLU A 709 10.89 12.06 -35.38
C GLU A 709 11.15 11.25 -34.10
N TRP A 710 10.61 11.68 -32.96
CA TRP A 710 10.76 10.99 -31.68
C TRP A 710 10.22 9.56 -31.71
N ILE A 711 9.09 9.33 -32.37
CA ILE A 711 8.51 7.99 -32.54
C ILE A 711 9.48 7.05 -33.28
N ASN A 712 10.15 7.54 -34.32
CA ASN A 712 11.00 6.74 -35.20
C ASN A 712 12.47 6.68 -34.77
N HIS A 713 12.93 7.58 -33.90
CA HIS A 713 14.33 7.62 -33.47
C HIS A 713 14.65 6.51 -32.47
N ILE A 714 15.73 5.77 -32.73
CA ILE A 714 16.10 4.56 -31.98
C ILE A 714 16.41 4.82 -30.50
N ASP A 715 17.03 5.96 -30.20
CA ASP A 715 17.42 6.35 -28.83
C ASP A 715 16.28 6.99 -28.01
N THR A 716 15.09 7.18 -28.59
CA THR A 716 13.96 7.75 -27.84
C THR A 716 13.42 6.72 -26.85
N SER A 717 13.23 7.14 -25.60
CA SER A 717 12.61 6.28 -24.57
C SER A 717 11.18 5.89 -24.94
N GLU A 718 10.78 4.69 -24.57
CA GLU A 718 9.42 4.18 -24.77
C GLU A 718 8.35 5.12 -24.18
N THR A 719 8.63 5.72 -23.03
CA THR A 719 7.77 6.74 -22.42
C THR A 719 7.61 7.97 -23.29
N MET A 720 8.70 8.47 -23.88
CA MET A 720 8.64 9.64 -24.75
C MET A 720 7.92 9.32 -26.07
N LYS A 721 8.13 8.13 -26.65
CA LYS A 721 7.39 7.67 -27.84
C LYS A 721 5.88 7.65 -27.61
N ARG A 722 5.41 7.21 -26.43
CA ARG A 722 3.98 7.24 -26.06
C ARG A 722 3.42 8.66 -26.03
N GLU A 723 4.15 9.60 -25.44
CA GLU A 723 3.72 11.00 -25.41
C GLU A 723 3.74 11.64 -26.81
N ALA A 724 4.73 11.30 -27.63
CA ALA A 724 4.79 11.75 -29.02
C ALA A 724 3.62 11.19 -29.86
N LEU A 725 3.25 9.92 -29.66
CA LEU A 725 2.05 9.33 -30.26
C LEU A 725 0.79 10.10 -29.86
N ALA A 726 0.64 10.41 -28.57
CA ALA A 726 -0.49 11.19 -28.08
C ALA A 726 -0.55 12.59 -28.70
N LEU A 727 0.61 13.24 -28.92
CA LEU A 727 0.66 14.53 -29.61
C LEU A 727 0.17 14.44 -31.07
N LEU A 728 0.48 13.36 -31.80
CA LEU A 728 0.00 13.18 -33.19
C LEU A 728 -1.52 13.10 -33.30
N ALA A 729 -2.23 12.69 -32.23
CA ALA A 729 -3.69 12.69 -32.24
C ALA A 729 -4.29 14.10 -32.37
N PHE A 730 -3.59 15.14 -31.86
CA PHE A 730 -3.99 16.54 -32.06
C PHE A 730 -3.70 17.04 -33.47
N ALA A 731 -2.68 16.51 -34.14
CA ALA A 731 -2.43 16.75 -35.56
C ALA A 731 -3.51 16.14 -36.47
N ARG A 732 -4.39 15.28 -35.93
CA ARG A 732 -5.39 14.50 -36.68
C ARG A 732 -4.76 13.67 -37.81
N ASP A 733 -3.53 13.19 -37.61
CA ASP A 733 -2.77 12.46 -38.61
C ASP A 733 -3.14 10.96 -38.62
N SER A 734 -4.34 10.66 -39.11
CA SER A 734 -4.81 9.27 -39.22
C SER A 734 -3.99 8.45 -40.22
N LYS A 735 -3.29 9.09 -41.15
CA LYS A 735 -2.42 8.39 -42.10
C LYS A 735 -1.20 7.81 -41.37
N THR A 736 -0.42 8.63 -40.68
CA THR A 736 0.77 8.14 -39.96
C THR A 736 0.40 7.17 -38.85
N LEU A 737 -0.68 7.41 -38.09
CA LEU A 737 -1.13 6.46 -37.06
C LEU A 737 -1.47 5.09 -37.64
N ARG A 738 -2.08 5.03 -38.84
CA ARG A 738 -2.36 3.75 -39.52
C ARG A 738 -1.13 3.08 -40.10
N GLU A 739 -0.17 3.85 -40.60
CA GLU A 739 1.13 3.33 -41.04
C GLU A 739 1.85 2.65 -39.87
N LEU A 740 1.87 3.30 -38.70
CA LEU A 740 2.44 2.75 -37.47
C LEU A 740 1.67 1.52 -36.96
N LEU A 741 0.33 1.55 -37.01
CA LEU A 741 -0.52 0.39 -36.68
C LEU A 741 -0.27 -0.80 -37.60
N SER A 742 0.19 -0.56 -38.84
CA SER A 742 0.50 -1.60 -39.81
C SER A 742 1.96 -2.07 -39.73
N ASN A 743 2.82 -1.37 -38.99
CA ASN A 743 4.24 -1.68 -38.89
C ASN A 743 4.50 -2.65 -37.71
N PRO A 744 5.08 -3.85 -37.96
CA PRO A 744 5.42 -4.82 -36.92
C PRO A 744 6.36 -4.28 -35.83
N GLU A 745 7.23 -3.31 -36.15
CA GLU A 745 8.15 -2.71 -35.17
C GLU A 745 7.41 -1.96 -34.05
N PHE A 746 6.19 -1.48 -34.30
CA PHE A 746 5.38 -0.69 -33.35
C PHE A 746 4.29 -1.51 -32.66
N THR A 747 4.35 -2.85 -32.71
CA THR A 747 3.30 -3.74 -32.17
C THR A 747 2.96 -3.46 -30.70
N HIS A 748 3.94 -3.13 -29.86
CA HIS A 748 3.75 -2.80 -28.45
C HIS A 748 3.03 -1.45 -28.21
N PHE A 749 2.87 -0.62 -29.24
CA PHE A 749 2.10 0.62 -29.23
C PHE A 749 0.75 0.52 -29.94
N HIS A 750 0.42 -0.59 -30.59
CA HIS A 750 -0.82 -0.72 -31.38
C HIS A 750 -2.07 -0.45 -30.53
N SER A 751 -2.08 -0.87 -29.27
CA SER A 751 -3.18 -0.58 -28.34
C SER A 751 -3.32 0.91 -28.05
N ASP A 752 -2.21 1.63 -27.90
CA ASP A 752 -2.21 3.08 -27.70
C ASP A 752 -2.70 3.80 -28.97
N ILE A 753 -2.15 3.42 -30.13
CA ILE A 753 -2.49 3.98 -31.44
C ILE A 753 -3.99 3.84 -31.74
N LEU A 754 -4.58 2.69 -31.48
CA LEU A 754 -6.03 2.48 -31.63
C LEU A 754 -6.84 3.42 -30.73
N GLY A 755 -6.40 3.61 -29.48
CA GLY A 755 -6.99 4.58 -28.56
C GLY A 755 -6.96 6.02 -29.11
N LEU A 756 -5.89 6.37 -29.80
CA LEU A 756 -5.67 7.70 -30.39
C LEU A 756 -6.45 7.94 -31.68
N LEU A 757 -6.79 6.89 -32.44
CA LEU A 757 -7.60 6.98 -33.66
C LEU A 757 -9.08 7.34 -33.40
N HIS A 758 -9.48 7.59 -32.14
CA HIS A 758 -10.87 7.91 -31.79
C HIS A 758 -11.45 9.12 -32.54
N PHE A 759 -10.61 10.03 -33.04
CA PHE A 759 -11.02 11.20 -33.83
C PHE A 759 -11.37 10.89 -35.29
N GLU A 760 -10.95 9.73 -35.80
CA GLU A 760 -11.22 9.34 -37.17
C GLU A 760 -12.71 9.02 -37.34
N LYS A 761 -13.34 9.69 -38.30
CA LYS A 761 -14.77 9.58 -38.59
C LYS A 761 -15.05 8.83 -39.89
N ASP A 762 -14.04 8.61 -40.71
CA ASP A 762 -14.19 7.87 -41.96
C ASP A 762 -14.53 6.39 -41.67
N VAL A 763 -15.74 6.00 -42.07
CA VAL A 763 -16.27 4.64 -41.92
C VAL A 763 -15.41 3.64 -42.67
N SER A 764 -14.88 4.00 -43.85
CA SER A 764 -14.06 3.10 -44.67
C SER A 764 -12.73 2.76 -44.00
N ILE A 765 -12.17 3.71 -43.24
CA ILE A 765 -10.96 3.48 -42.45
C ILE A 765 -11.23 2.50 -41.31
N TRP A 766 -12.35 2.66 -40.60
CA TRP A 766 -12.72 1.73 -39.54
C TRP A 766 -13.08 0.33 -40.07
N GLN A 767 -13.67 0.24 -41.25
CA GLN A 767 -13.86 -1.03 -41.95
C GLN A 767 -12.51 -1.72 -42.24
N ASP A 768 -11.53 -1.01 -42.79
CA ASP A 768 -10.17 -1.54 -43.01
C ASP A 768 -9.51 -2.00 -41.69
N ILE A 769 -9.58 -1.20 -40.61
CA ILE A 769 -9.01 -1.57 -39.31
C ILE A 769 -9.69 -2.81 -38.72
N ILE A 770 -11.03 -2.87 -38.73
CA ILE A 770 -11.80 -3.99 -38.16
C ILE A 770 -11.60 -5.26 -39.01
N SER A 771 -11.48 -5.15 -40.34
CA SER A 771 -11.23 -6.31 -41.21
C SER A 771 -9.93 -7.07 -40.87
N ARG A 772 -8.96 -6.38 -40.26
CA ARG A 772 -7.68 -6.96 -39.79
C ARG A 772 -7.78 -7.60 -38.41
N PHE A 773 -8.93 -7.53 -37.74
CA PHE A 773 -9.15 -8.10 -36.40
C PHE A 773 -8.66 -9.56 -36.26
N PRO A 774 -8.89 -10.48 -37.22
CA PRO A 774 -8.48 -11.88 -37.07
C PRO A 774 -6.96 -12.08 -36.88
N SER A 775 -6.13 -11.20 -37.46
CA SER A 775 -4.67 -11.28 -37.41
C SER A 775 -4.03 -10.43 -36.30
N MET A 776 -4.83 -9.70 -35.52
CA MET A 776 -4.34 -8.87 -34.40
C MET A 776 -4.03 -9.69 -33.13
N ALA A 777 -3.08 -9.18 -32.35
CA ALA A 777 -2.75 -9.65 -31.01
C ALA A 777 -3.94 -9.58 -30.02
N PRO A 778 -4.03 -10.46 -29.01
CA PRO A 778 -5.13 -10.43 -28.03
C PRO A 778 -5.30 -9.09 -27.29
N SER A 779 -4.19 -8.45 -26.89
CA SER A 779 -4.21 -7.13 -26.24
C SER A 779 -4.76 -6.04 -27.16
N VAL A 780 -4.35 -6.05 -28.43
CA VAL A 780 -4.76 -5.11 -29.47
C VAL A 780 -6.23 -5.33 -29.86
N LYS A 781 -6.70 -6.58 -29.98
CA LYS A 781 -8.12 -6.91 -30.18
C LYS A 781 -9.02 -6.30 -29.09
N ARG A 782 -8.62 -6.42 -27.82
CA ARG A 782 -9.37 -5.81 -26.70
C ARG A 782 -9.41 -4.29 -26.81
N ALA A 783 -8.27 -3.66 -27.08
CA ALA A 783 -8.19 -2.22 -27.29
C ALA A 783 -9.06 -1.76 -28.47
N LEU A 784 -9.05 -2.50 -29.59
CA LEU A 784 -9.89 -2.23 -30.75
C LEU A 784 -11.38 -2.29 -30.39
N ILE A 785 -11.82 -3.36 -29.73
CA ILE A 785 -13.23 -3.48 -29.31
C ILE A 785 -13.60 -2.32 -28.38
N ASP A 786 -12.75 -1.96 -27.41
CA ASP A 786 -13.04 -0.87 -26.48
C ASP A 786 -13.17 0.49 -27.17
N VAL A 787 -12.46 0.72 -28.28
CA VAL A 787 -12.57 1.95 -29.08
C VAL A 787 -13.78 1.90 -30.00
N VAL A 788 -14.07 0.75 -30.61
CA VAL A 788 -15.24 0.53 -31.45
C VAL A 788 -16.54 0.71 -30.66
N LEU A 789 -16.61 0.17 -29.45
CA LEU A 789 -17.79 0.29 -28.56
C LEU A 789 -18.09 1.72 -28.10
N ARG A 790 -17.24 2.71 -28.38
CA ARG A 790 -17.49 4.13 -28.06
C ARG A 790 -18.35 4.84 -29.09
N ASP A 791 -18.57 4.26 -30.26
CA ASP A 791 -19.29 4.89 -31.37
C ASP A 791 -20.25 3.92 -32.06
N SER A 792 -21.51 4.32 -32.23
CA SER A 792 -22.56 3.45 -32.76
C SER A 792 -22.33 3.02 -34.22
N LEU A 793 -21.68 3.84 -35.05
CA LEU A 793 -21.39 3.46 -36.43
C LEU A 793 -20.29 2.39 -36.47
N ARG A 794 -19.26 2.54 -35.63
CA ARG A 794 -18.20 1.53 -35.50
C ARG A 794 -18.75 0.21 -34.97
N VAL A 795 -19.67 0.25 -34.00
CA VAL A 795 -20.33 -0.96 -33.49
C VAL A 795 -21.08 -1.70 -34.59
N LYS A 796 -21.76 -0.98 -35.50
CA LYS A 796 -22.48 -1.61 -36.61
C LYS A 796 -21.54 -2.35 -37.56
N ILE A 797 -20.36 -1.79 -37.86
CA ILE A 797 -19.32 -2.48 -38.64
C ILE A 797 -18.87 -3.76 -37.94
N LEU A 798 -18.61 -3.71 -36.63
CA LEU A 798 -18.23 -4.91 -35.88
C LEU A 798 -19.34 -5.98 -35.89
N LEU A 799 -20.60 -5.58 -35.74
CA LEU A 799 -21.73 -6.50 -35.82
C LEU A 799 -21.88 -7.12 -37.22
N ASP A 800 -21.59 -6.37 -38.30
CA ASP A 800 -21.62 -6.88 -39.66
C ASP A 800 -20.58 -8.01 -39.83
N GLU A 801 -19.36 -7.81 -39.32
CA GLU A 801 -18.28 -8.83 -39.35
C GLU A 801 -18.62 -10.05 -38.48
N LEU A 802 -19.24 -9.84 -37.31
CA LEU A 802 -19.72 -10.94 -36.46
C LEU A 802 -20.84 -11.75 -37.12
N GLU A 803 -21.75 -11.09 -37.85
CA GLU A 803 -22.84 -11.75 -38.57
C GLU A 803 -22.35 -12.49 -39.82
N ALA A 804 -21.34 -11.95 -40.49
CA ALA A 804 -20.65 -12.58 -41.60
C ALA A 804 -19.74 -13.76 -41.18
N ASN A 805 -19.54 -13.98 -39.87
CA ASN A 805 -18.60 -14.93 -39.28
C ASN A 805 -17.14 -14.73 -39.71
N THR A 806 -16.76 -13.52 -40.12
CA THR A 806 -15.34 -13.14 -40.33
C THR A 806 -14.64 -12.92 -38.99
N ILE A 807 -15.39 -12.47 -37.97
CA ILE A 807 -14.99 -12.46 -36.56
C ILE A 807 -15.91 -13.42 -35.80
N SER A 808 -15.33 -14.29 -34.97
CA SER A 808 -16.13 -15.19 -34.12
C SER A 808 -16.80 -14.42 -32.98
N VAL A 809 -18.07 -14.72 -32.68
CA VAL A 809 -18.78 -14.13 -31.53
C VAL A 809 -18.09 -14.43 -30.20
N ASN A 810 -17.36 -15.54 -30.12
CA ASN A 810 -16.60 -15.91 -28.92
C ASN A 810 -15.39 -14.99 -28.64
N GLU A 811 -14.96 -14.18 -29.62
CA GLU A 811 -13.91 -13.16 -29.45
C GLU A 811 -14.38 -11.94 -28.64
N ILE A 812 -15.68 -11.86 -28.36
CA ILE A 812 -16.29 -10.83 -27.52
C ILE A 812 -16.55 -11.42 -26.13
N ASP A 813 -15.77 -11.00 -25.14
CA ASP A 813 -15.95 -11.45 -23.76
C ASP A 813 -17.31 -11.04 -23.15
N ALA A 814 -17.66 -11.67 -22.03
CA ALA A 814 -18.94 -11.48 -21.37
C ALA A 814 -19.22 -10.03 -20.93
N VAL A 815 -18.19 -9.27 -20.52
CA VAL A 815 -18.34 -7.87 -20.07
C VAL A 815 -18.68 -6.97 -21.26
N ARG A 816 -17.96 -7.13 -22.38
CA ARG A 816 -18.18 -6.37 -23.61
C ARG A 816 -19.49 -6.76 -24.29
N MET A 817 -19.82 -8.05 -24.31
CA MET A 817 -21.13 -8.54 -24.79
C MET A 817 -22.29 -7.98 -23.97
N LYS A 818 -22.13 -7.83 -22.64
CA LYS A 818 -23.13 -7.19 -21.79
C LYS A 818 -23.33 -5.71 -22.15
N ARG A 819 -22.26 -4.97 -22.48
CA ARG A 819 -22.38 -3.57 -22.97
C ARG A 819 -23.16 -3.50 -24.28
N LEU A 820 -22.88 -4.40 -25.24
CA LEU A 820 -23.59 -4.47 -26.51
C LEU A 820 -25.09 -4.77 -26.34
N THR A 821 -25.41 -5.78 -25.54
CA THR A 821 -26.81 -6.20 -25.28
C THR A 821 -27.60 -5.24 -24.38
N SER A 822 -26.91 -4.31 -23.70
CA SER A 822 -27.50 -3.24 -22.87
C SER A 822 -27.31 -1.84 -23.48
N SER A 823 -27.00 -1.77 -24.78
CA SER A 823 -26.84 -0.50 -25.51
C SER A 823 -28.14 0.31 -25.57
N GLY A 824 -28.01 1.64 -25.76
CA GLY A 824 -29.15 2.53 -25.98
C GLY A 824 -29.75 2.47 -27.40
N ASP A 825 -29.05 1.86 -28.36
CA ASP A 825 -29.54 1.67 -29.74
C ASP A 825 -30.28 0.31 -29.86
N PRO A 826 -31.60 0.31 -30.15
CA PRO A 826 -32.39 -0.92 -30.28
C PRO A 826 -31.86 -1.91 -31.33
N ASP A 827 -31.29 -1.41 -32.43
CA ASP A 827 -30.72 -2.24 -33.51
C ASP A 827 -29.52 -3.04 -32.98
N ILE A 828 -28.60 -2.36 -32.28
CA ILE A 828 -27.42 -2.98 -31.66
C ILE A 828 -27.85 -4.03 -30.65
N VAL A 829 -28.85 -3.74 -29.80
CA VAL A 829 -29.34 -4.69 -28.80
C VAL A 829 -29.92 -5.95 -29.46
N GLN A 830 -30.74 -5.78 -30.50
CA GLN A 830 -31.38 -6.89 -31.19
C GLN A 830 -30.34 -7.80 -31.86
N ARG A 831 -29.42 -7.22 -32.64
CA ARG A 831 -28.35 -7.95 -33.33
C ARG A 831 -27.43 -8.67 -32.35
N SER A 832 -27.02 -8.00 -31.28
CA SER A 832 -26.13 -8.56 -30.26
C SER A 832 -26.78 -9.72 -29.49
N LYS A 833 -28.07 -9.61 -29.13
CA LYS A 833 -28.81 -10.72 -28.49
C LYS A 833 -28.96 -11.92 -29.42
N ALA A 834 -29.19 -11.68 -30.72
CA ALA A 834 -29.25 -12.76 -31.72
C ALA A 834 -27.90 -13.47 -31.88
N LEU A 835 -26.79 -12.73 -31.90
CA LEU A 835 -25.43 -13.27 -31.93
C LEU A 835 -25.09 -14.04 -30.63
N GLN A 836 -25.42 -13.49 -29.46
CA GLN A 836 -25.21 -14.16 -28.18
C GLN A 836 -25.98 -15.48 -28.09
N ALA A 837 -27.23 -15.52 -28.56
CA ALA A 837 -28.02 -16.75 -28.57
C ALA A 837 -27.38 -17.87 -29.42
N LYS A 838 -26.62 -17.54 -30.48
CA LYS A 838 -25.91 -18.51 -31.31
C LYS A 838 -24.69 -19.16 -30.63
N THR A 839 -24.15 -18.55 -29.56
CA THR A 839 -23.00 -19.11 -28.82
C THR A 839 -23.38 -20.16 -27.77
N VAL A 840 -24.66 -20.22 -27.39
CA VAL A 840 -25.18 -21.27 -26.49
C VAL A 840 -25.43 -22.52 -27.32
N ASN A 841 -24.47 -23.44 -27.33
CA ASN A 841 -24.66 -24.75 -27.93
C ASN A 841 -25.75 -25.51 -27.14
N ALA A 842 -26.93 -25.67 -27.76
CA ALA A 842 -28.10 -26.31 -27.14
C ALA A 842 -27.79 -27.72 -26.58
N ASP A 843 -26.89 -28.46 -27.24
CA ASP A 843 -26.46 -29.79 -26.79
C ASP A 843 -25.61 -29.72 -25.52
N ARG A 844 -24.74 -28.70 -25.37
CA ARG A 844 -23.93 -28.52 -24.16
C ARG A 844 -24.76 -28.01 -22.98
N GLN A 845 -25.82 -27.24 -23.24
CA GLN A 845 -26.75 -26.82 -22.18
C GLN A 845 -27.55 -28.00 -21.64
N ALA A 846 -27.99 -28.93 -22.51
CA ALA A 846 -28.63 -30.16 -22.10
C ALA A 846 -27.71 -31.04 -21.23
N ILE A 847 -26.43 -31.18 -21.63
CA ILE A 847 -25.41 -31.91 -20.84
C ILE A 847 -25.20 -31.27 -19.46
N LEU A 848 -25.14 -29.95 -19.36
CA LEU A 848 -25.00 -29.26 -18.07
C LEU A 848 -26.19 -29.56 -17.15
N GLU A 849 -27.43 -29.54 -17.68
CA GLU A 849 -28.62 -29.88 -16.89
C GLU A 849 -28.60 -31.34 -16.40
N GLU A 850 -28.16 -32.29 -17.24
CA GLU A 850 -27.99 -33.68 -16.86
C GLU A 850 -26.96 -33.85 -15.72
N TYR A 851 -25.85 -33.12 -15.79
CA TYR A 851 -24.74 -33.23 -14.85
C TYR A 851 -24.93 -32.43 -13.55
N LYS A 852 -26.00 -31.64 -13.38
CA LYS A 852 -26.23 -30.90 -12.11
C LYS A 852 -26.31 -31.80 -10.89
N SER A 853 -26.86 -33.01 -11.04
CA SER A 853 -26.98 -34.02 -9.97
C SER A 853 -25.63 -34.46 -9.40
N VAL A 854 -24.53 -34.29 -10.15
CA VAL A 854 -23.15 -34.56 -9.69
C VAL A 854 -22.79 -33.76 -8.45
N LEU A 855 -23.35 -32.55 -8.30
CA LEU A 855 -23.06 -31.66 -7.17
C LEU A 855 -23.63 -32.18 -5.84
N GLU A 856 -24.54 -33.16 -5.89
CA GLU A 856 -25.12 -33.82 -4.72
C GLU A 856 -24.32 -35.08 -4.30
N LEU A 857 -23.40 -35.54 -5.16
CA LEU A 857 -22.54 -36.69 -4.86
C LEU A 857 -21.43 -36.33 -3.87
N LYS A 858 -21.07 -37.28 -3.01
CA LYS A 858 -19.94 -37.11 -2.08
C LYS A 858 -18.62 -37.27 -2.85
N GLY A 859 -17.95 -36.16 -3.15
CA GLY A 859 -16.66 -36.15 -3.84
C GLY A 859 -15.47 -36.46 -2.91
N ILE A 860 -14.51 -37.25 -3.39
CA ILE A 860 -13.27 -37.65 -2.69
C ILE A 860 -12.08 -36.87 -3.28
N PRO A 861 -11.50 -35.88 -2.56
CA PRO A 861 -10.43 -35.03 -3.10
C PRO A 861 -9.20 -35.78 -3.62
N LYS A 862 -8.77 -36.87 -2.95
CA LYS A 862 -7.61 -37.66 -3.39
C LYS A 862 -7.84 -38.39 -4.71
N GLU A 863 -9.06 -38.86 -4.96
CA GLU A 863 -9.41 -39.45 -6.26
C GLU A 863 -9.57 -38.35 -7.32
N GLY A 864 -10.10 -37.20 -6.93
CA GLY A 864 -10.18 -36.01 -7.78
C GLY A 864 -8.82 -35.49 -8.22
N GLU A 865 -7.79 -35.59 -7.37
CA GLU A 865 -6.41 -35.25 -7.73
C GLU A 865 -5.91 -36.11 -8.89
N LYS A 866 -6.23 -37.42 -8.89
CA LYS A 866 -5.85 -38.32 -9.99
C LYS A 866 -6.54 -37.91 -11.29
N VAL A 867 -7.84 -37.58 -11.22
CA VAL A 867 -8.60 -37.08 -12.38
C VAL A 867 -8.01 -35.76 -12.88
N PHE A 868 -7.65 -34.85 -11.98
CA PHE A 868 -7.00 -33.58 -12.32
C PHE A 868 -5.65 -33.79 -13.00
N ARG A 869 -4.78 -34.64 -12.43
CA ARG A 869 -3.46 -34.96 -13.01
C ARG A 869 -3.56 -35.54 -14.42
N GLN A 870 -4.57 -36.36 -14.67
CA GLN A 870 -4.77 -37.01 -15.96
C GLN A 870 -5.36 -36.09 -17.03
N ASN A 871 -6.27 -35.18 -16.64
CA ASN A 871 -7.11 -34.47 -17.62
C ASN A 871 -6.92 -32.95 -17.64
N CYS A 872 -6.43 -32.36 -16.54
CA CYS A 872 -6.40 -30.90 -16.35
C CYS A 872 -4.98 -30.35 -16.14
N ALA A 873 -4.09 -31.13 -15.52
CA ALA A 873 -2.74 -30.71 -15.14
C ALA A 873 -1.83 -30.35 -16.33
N THR A 874 -2.17 -30.78 -17.54
CA THR A 874 -1.49 -30.38 -18.77
C THR A 874 -1.58 -28.87 -19.02
N CYS A 875 -2.67 -28.24 -18.58
CA CYS A 875 -2.94 -26.82 -18.85
C CYS A 875 -3.16 -25.97 -17.60
N HIS A 876 -3.70 -26.54 -16.52
CA HIS A 876 -3.98 -25.82 -15.29
C HIS A 876 -3.00 -26.18 -14.18
N ARG A 877 -2.70 -25.17 -13.34
CA ARG A 877 -1.93 -25.33 -12.12
C ARG A 877 -2.84 -25.26 -10.89
N ILE A 878 -2.61 -26.17 -9.96
CA ILE A 878 -3.16 -26.20 -8.61
C ILE A 878 -2.00 -26.50 -7.66
N GLY A 879 -1.56 -25.50 -6.88
CA GLY A 879 -0.33 -25.60 -6.09
C GLY A 879 0.88 -25.93 -6.96
N GLU A 880 1.59 -27.00 -6.60
CA GLU A 880 2.72 -27.52 -7.38
C GLU A 880 2.31 -28.54 -8.46
N ILE A 881 1.00 -28.80 -8.63
CA ILE A 881 0.49 -29.81 -9.56
C ILE A 881 0.06 -29.16 -10.87
N GLY A 882 0.66 -29.61 -11.96
CA GLY A 882 0.31 -29.24 -13.33
C GLY A 882 1.13 -28.09 -13.90
N SER A 883 0.65 -27.53 -15.00
CA SER A 883 1.33 -26.51 -15.79
C SER A 883 0.53 -25.20 -15.78
N GLN A 884 1.22 -24.07 -15.82
CA GLN A 884 0.57 -22.75 -15.92
C GLN A 884 0.45 -22.32 -17.38
N VAL A 885 -0.42 -22.99 -18.15
CA VAL A 885 -0.75 -22.63 -19.54
C VAL A 885 -2.07 -21.84 -19.60
N ALA A 886 -3.04 -22.21 -18.77
CA ALA A 886 -4.32 -21.55 -18.55
C ALA A 886 -4.32 -20.84 -17.17
N PRO A 887 -5.42 -20.20 -16.70
CA PRO A 887 -5.44 -19.54 -15.40
C PRO A 887 -4.95 -20.45 -14.28
N ASP A 888 -4.19 -19.87 -13.34
CA ASP A 888 -3.91 -20.54 -12.08
C ASP A 888 -5.21 -20.64 -11.29
N ILE A 889 -5.69 -21.87 -11.12
CA ILE A 889 -6.96 -22.14 -10.45
C ILE A 889 -6.76 -22.57 -9.00
N SER A 890 -5.56 -22.38 -8.46
CA SER A 890 -5.24 -22.63 -7.05
C SER A 890 -6.25 -21.95 -6.13
N ASP A 891 -6.68 -20.72 -6.41
CA ASP A 891 -7.64 -19.96 -5.60
C ASP A 891 -9.13 -20.10 -6.01
N SER A 892 -9.52 -21.26 -6.55
CA SER A 892 -10.91 -21.50 -7.00
C SER A 892 -11.91 -21.79 -5.86
N ARG A 893 -11.54 -21.58 -4.60
CA ARG A 893 -12.38 -21.92 -3.43
C ARG A 893 -13.66 -21.08 -3.35
N THR A 894 -13.56 -19.79 -3.70
CA THR A 894 -14.67 -18.84 -3.71
C THR A 894 -15.67 -19.12 -4.83
N ARG A 895 -15.30 -19.92 -5.84
CA ARG A 895 -16.20 -20.35 -6.90
C ARG A 895 -17.21 -21.37 -6.38
N GLN A 896 -18.46 -21.17 -6.78
CA GLN A 896 -19.53 -22.12 -6.48
C GLN A 896 -19.31 -23.43 -7.25
N PRO A 897 -19.64 -24.60 -6.68
CA PRO A 897 -19.50 -25.88 -7.39
C PRO A 897 -20.19 -25.92 -8.76
N LEU A 898 -21.37 -25.29 -8.87
CA LEU A 898 -22.08 -25.16 -10.15
C LEU A 898 -21.32 -24.32 -11.18
N GLN A 899 -20.60 -23.29 -10.74
CA GLN A 899 -19.77 -22.49 -11.63
C GLN A 899 -18.62 -23.33 -12.18
N LEU A 900 -17.93 -24.08 -11.30
CA LEU A 900 -16.84 -24.98 -11.72
C LEU A 900 -17.33 -26.05 -12.71
N LEU A 901 -18.48 -26.67 -12.45
CA LEU A 901 -19.09 -27.63 -13.34
C LEU A 901 -19.42 -27.02 -14.71
N THR A 902 -19.96 -25.79 -14.71
CA THR A 902 -20.27 -25.05 -15.94
C THR A 902 -19.02 -24.76 -16.75
N ASP A 903 -17.96 -24.26 -16.10
CA ASP A 903 -16.69 -23.93 -16.75
C ASP A 903 -16.04 -25.18 -17.37
N ILE A 904 -16.12 -26.34 -16.70
CA ILE A 904 -15.58 -27.61 -17.19
C ILE A 904 -16.36 -28.16 -18.39
N LEU A 905 -17.70 -28.11 -18.33
CA LEU A 905 -18.56 -28.67 -19.38
C LEU A 905 -18.72 -27.75 -20.58
N GLN A 906 -18.57 -26.44 -20.38
CA GLN A 906 -18.77 -25.43 -21.43
C GLN A 906 -17.57 -24.46 -21.52
N PRO A 907 -16.35 -24.97 -21.85
CA PRO A 907 -15.14 -24.16 -21.85
C PRO A 907 -15.15 -23.02 -22.87
N ASN A 908 -16.02 -23.09 -23.90
CA ASN A 908 -16.18 -22.06 -24.92
C ASN A 908 -17.26 -21.01 -24.60
N LYS A 909 -18.01 -21.15 -23.49
CA LYS A 909 -19.15 -20.27 -23.17
C LYS A 909 -18.73 -18.82 -22.88
N ALA A 910 -17.57 -18.66 -22.26
CA ALA A 910 -17.00 -17.37 -21.92
C ALA A 910 -15.48 -17.52 -21.84
N ILE A 911 -14.79 -17.22 -22.94
CA ILE A 911 -13.34 -17.30 -23.05
C ILE A 911 -12.77 -15.91 -22.78
N ASP A 912 -11.80 -15.81 -21.89
CA ASP A 912 -10.98 -14.60 -21.80
C ASP A 912 -9.95 -14.62 -22.94
N ASN A 913 -9.80 -13.50 -23.64
CA ASN A 913 -8.92 -13.37 -24.80
C ASN A 913 -7.45 -13.76 -24.51
N ASN A 914 -7.01 -13.69 -23.25
CA ASN A 914 -5.68 -14.15 -22.83
C ASN A 914 -5.50 -15.68 -22.91
N TYR A 915 -6.56 -16.47 -23.07
CA TYR A 915 -6.53 -17.93 -23.11
C TYR A 915 -7.16 -18.52 -24.38
N MET A 916 -7.31 -17.69 -25.42
CA MET A 916 -7.77 -18.15 -26.72
C MET A 916 -6.73 -19.00 -27.44
N HIS A 917 -7.21 -19.99 -28.21
CA HIS A 917 -6.37 -20.84 -29.04
C HIS A 917 -5.98 -20.14 -30.35
N TYR A 918 -4.68 -20.04 -30.61
CA TYR A 918 -4.07 -19.54 -31.83
C TYR A 918 -3.33 -20.65 -32.58
N SER A 919 -3.37 -20.60 -33.91
CA SER A 919 -2.49 -21.35 -34.81
C SER A 919 -1.56 -20.38 -35.55
N VAL A 920 -0.25 -20.59 -35.43
CA VAL A 920 0.79 -19.87 -36.17
C VAL A 920 1.34 -20.76 -37.27
N VAL A 921 1.17 -20.35 -38.52
CA VAL A 921 1.76 -21.00 -39.70
C VAL A 921 3.07 -20.31 -40.02
N THR A 922 4.17 -21.04 -40.08
CA THR A 922 5.48 -20.51 -40.46
C THR A 922 5.72 -20.68 -41.96
N LYS A 923 6.60 -19.86 -42.54
CA LYS A 923 6.95 -19.87 -43.97
C LYS A 923 7.56 -21.18 -44.46
N ASP A 924 8.12 -21.98 -43.55
CA ASP A 924 8.61 -23.34 -43.82
C ASP A 924 7.50 -24.41 -43.71
N GLY A 925 6.25 -24.01 -43.49
CA GLY A 925 5.06 -24.87 -43.51
C GLY A 925 4.74 -25.54 -42.17
N ARG A 926 5.40 -25.19 -41.05
CA ARG A 926 5.02 -25.71 -39.73
C ARG A 926 3.78 -24.98 -39.21
N ILE A 927 2.92 -25.70 -38.51
CA ILE A 927 1.76 -25.14 -37.80
C ILE A 927 2.02 -25.32 -36.30
N LEU A 928 2.01 -24.22 -35.56
CA LEU A 928 2.23 -24.17 -34.12
C LEU A 928 0.96 -23.70 -33.42
N ASP A 929 0.37 -24.58 -32.63
CA ASP A 929 -0.85 -24.32 -31.86
C ASP A 929 -0.53 -23.96 -30.41
N GLY A 930 -1.17 -22.91 -29.87
CA GLY A 930 -1.01 -22.53 -28.46
C GLY A 930 -1.74 -21.23 -28.08
N ILE A 931 -1.45 -20.74 -26.89
CA ILE A 931 -1.91 -19.43 -26.39
C ILE A 931 -0.77 -18.42 -26.53
N ILE A 932 -1.03 -17.22 -27.03
CA ILE A 932 0.00 -16.16 -27.07
C ILE A 932 0.22 -15.64 -25.64
N THR A 933 1.43 -15.79 -25.12
CA THR A 933 1.79 -15.37 -23.75
C THR A 933 2.68 -14.15 -23.70
N GLU A 934 3.57 -14.03 -24.68
CA GLU A 934 4.38 -12.84 -24.87
C GLU A 934 4.45 -12.51 -26.35
N GLU A 935 4.54 -11.22 -26.62
CA GLU A 935 4.63 -10.69 -27.96
C GLU A 935 5.49 -9.43 -27.96
N THR A 936 6.44 -9.39 -28.87
CA THR A 936 7.27 -8.21 -29.11
C THR A 936 7.19 -7.81 -30.57
N SER A 937 7.87 -6.73 -30.93
CA SER A 937 8.07 -6.31 -32.32
C SER A 937 8.73 -7.38 -33.20
N ASN A 938 9.45 -8.34 -32.60
CA ASN A 938 10.35 -9.23 -33.33
C ASN A 938 9.87 -10.69 -33.29
N GLN A 939 9.10 -11.06 -32.27
CA GLN A 939 8.73 -12.45 -32.00
C GLN A 939 7.33 -12.60 -31.41
N ILE A 940 6.74 -13.78 -31.60
CA ILE A 940 5.57 -14.23 -30.87
C ILE A 940 5.98 -15.45 -30.05
N THR A 941 5.56 -15.49 -28.79
CA THR A 941 5.80 -16.61 -27.89
C THR A 941 4.48 -17.30 -27.58
N LEU A 942 4.34 -18.52 -28.10
CA LEU A 942 3.21 -19.40 -27.84
C LEU A 942 3.51 -20.29 -26.63
N MET A 943 2.57 -20.32 -25.69
CA MET A 943 2.49 -21.33 -24.65
C MET A 943 1.60 -22.47 -25.13
N GLN A 944 2.22 -23.62 -25.34
CA GLN A 944 1.55 -24.84 -25.74
C GLN A 944 1.25 -25.69 -24.49
N PRO A 945 0.42 -26.75 -24.60
CA PRO A 945 0.21 -27.70 -23.52
C PRO A 945 1.55 -28.18 -22.92
N GLU A 946 1.56 -28.49 -21.61
CA GLU A 946 2.77 -28.94 -20.86
C GLU A 946 3.84 -27.86 -20.69
N ARG A 947 3.45 -26.58 -20.79
CA ARG A 947 4.36 -25.42 -20.67
C ARG A 947 5.47 -25.40 -21.73
N LYS A 948 5.24 -26.04 -22.88
CA LYS A 948 6.15 -25.94 -24.02
C LYS A 948 6.04 -24.54 -24.61
N VAL A 949 7.17 -23.84 -24.65
CA VAL A 949 7.26 -22.49 -25.19
C VAL A 949 7.80 -22.58 -26.61
N ALA A 950 7.02 -22.10 -27.57
CA ALA A 950 7.47 -21.93 -28.94
C ALA A 950 7.60 -20.43 -29.23
N THR A 951 8.84 -19.95 -29.33
CA THR A 951 9.13 -18.59 -29.78
C THR A 951 9.42 -18.63 -31.26
N VAL A 952 8.66 -17.83 -32.02
CA VAL A 952 8.78 -17.75 -33.48
C VAL A 952 9.09 -16.31 -33.84
N LEU A 953 10.15 -16.10 -34.61
CA LEU A 953 10.46 -14.78 -35.15
C LEU A 953 9.36 -14.39 -36.13
N ARG A 954 8.86 -13.16 -36.04
CA ARG A 954 7.83 -12.64 -36.95
C ARG A 954 8.26 -12.71 -38.43
N SER A 955 9.56 -12.65 -38.72
CA SER A 955 10.12 -12.85 -40.07
C SER A 955 9.87 -14.25 -40.65
N GLU A 956 9.68 -15.25 -39.78
CA GLU A 956 9.45 -16.66 -40.14
C GLU A 956 7.97 -17.02 -40.17
N ILE A 957 7.08 -16.13 -39.74
CA ILE A 957 5.63 -16.35 -39.71
C ILE A 957 5.04 -16.03 -41.08
N ASP A 958 4.19 -16.93 -41.58
CA ASP A 958 3.36 -16.74 -42.77
C ASP A 958 1.96 -16.25 -42.36
N GLU A 959 1.32 -16.92 -41.40
CA GLU A 959 -0.03 -16.58 -40.92
C GLU A 959 -0.18 -16.79 -39.41
N VAL A 960 -0.96 -15.93 -38.74
CA VAL A 960 -1.44 -16.16 -37.36
C VAL A 960 -2.95 -16.09 -37.36
N GLN A 961 -3.59 -17.17 -36.92
CA GLN A 961 -5.04 -17.30 -36.94
C GLN A 961 -5.57 -17.63 -35.54
N SER A 962 -6.51 -16.83 -35.03
CA SER A 962 -7.31 -17.23 -33.88
C SER A 962 -8.35 -18.27 -34.29
N ARG A 963 -8.53 -19.30 -33.48
CA ARG A 963 -9.56 -20.33 -33.68
C ARG A 963 -10.91 -19.96 -33.08
N GLY A 964 -10.98 -18.87 -32.30
CA GLY A 964 -12.22 -18.41 -31.66
C GLY A 964 -12.80 -19.42 -30.65
N VAL A 965 -11.97 -20.33 -30.15
CA VAL A 965 -12.29 -21.36 -29.15
C VAL A 965 -11.19 -21.41 -28.09
N SER A 966 -11.53 -21.98 -26.93
CA SER A 966 -10.58 -22.22 -25.85
C SER A 966 -9.59 -23.31 -26.25
N LEU A 967 -8.36 -23.23 -25.73
CA LEU A 967 -7.42 -24.36 -25.79
C LEU A 967 -7.90 -25.54 -24.91
N MET A 968 -8.83 -25.29 -23.98
CA MET A 968 -9.45 -26.35 -23.18
C MET A 968 -10.41 -27.20 -24.05
N PRO A 969 -10.20 -28.53 -24.13
CA PRO A 969 -11.01 -29.39 -24.98
C PRO A 969 -12.42 -29.58 -24.42
N GLU A 970 -13.40 -29.70 -25.31
CA GLU A 970 -14.75 -30.17 -24.95
C GLU A 970 -14.80 -31.71 -24.84
N GLY A 971 -15.84 -32.22 -24.18
CA GLY A 971 -16.12 -33.66 -24.13
C GLY A 971 -15.48 -34.41 -22.96
N LEU A 972 -15.00 -33.73 -21.92
CA LEU A 972 -14.44 -34.39 -20.72
C LEU A 972 -15.46 -35.33 -20.08
N GLU A 973 -16.75 -34.98 -20.12
CA GLU A 973 -17.84 -35.79 -19.58
C GLU A 973 -18.00 -37.17 -20.25
N LYS A 974 -17.42 -37.35 -21.44
CA LYS A 974 -17.39 -38.66 -22.13
C LYS A 974 -16.22 -39.54 -21.67
N LYS A 975 -15.24 -38.95 -20.98
CA LYS A 975 -13.98 -39.60 -20.56
C LYS A 975 -13.95 -39.93 -19.07
N ILE A 976 -14.78 -39.27 -18.27
CA ILE A 976 -14.86 -39.49 -16.81
C ILE A 976 -16.31 -39.74 -16.39
N THR A 977 -16.49 -40.53 -15.35
CA THR A 977 -17.81 -40.80 -14.76
C THR A 977 -18.33 -39.59 -13.98
N GLN A 978 -19.64 -39.56 -13.70
CA GLN A 978 -20.26 -38.56 -12.84
C GLN A 978 -19.62 -38.49 -11.44
N GLN A 979 -19.27 -39.64 -10.83
CA GLN A 979 -18.55 -39.66 -9.55
C GLN A 979 -17.15 -39.04 -9.67
N GLN A 980 -16.40 -39.33 -10.74
CA GLN A 980 -15.08 -38.73 -10.98
C GLN A 980 -15.17 -37.21 -11.21
N MET A 981 -16.26 -36.72 -11.80
CA MET A 981 -16.54 -35.29 -11.90
C MET A 981 -16.79 -34.65 -10.53
N ALA A 982 -17.56 -35.31 -9.64
CA ALA A 982 -17.75 -34.86 -8.26
C ALA A 982 -16.42 -34.85 -7.48
N ASP A 983 -15.61 -35.89 -7.64
CA ASP A 983 -14.29 -36.00 -7.04
C ASP A 983 -13.36 -34.87 -7.53
N LEU A 984 -13.34 -34.59 -8.84
CA LEU A 984 -12.56 -33.50 -9.45
C LEU A 984 -12.95 -32.13 -8.89
N ILE A 985 -14.25 -31.82 -8.81
CA ILE A 985 -14.74 -30.56 -8.23
C ILE A 985 -14.34 -30.48 -6.74
N SER A 986 -14.45 -31.59 -6.01
CA SER A 986 -14.04 -31.69 -4.61
C SER A 986 -12.54 -31.43 -4.43
N PHE A 987 -11.69 -31.98 -5.31
CA PHE A 987 -10.25 -31.70 -5.33
C PHE A 987 -9.94 -30.23 -5.58
N ILE A 988 -10.52 -29.62 -6.63
CA ILE A 988 -10.28 -28.22 -6.98
C ILE A 988 -10.60 -27.29 -5.81
N LYS A 989 -11.62 -27.62 -5.00
CA LYS A 989 -11.96 -26.86 -3.79
C LYS A 989 -11.04 -27.13 -2.59
N ASN A 990 -10.51 -28.35 -2.46
CA ASN A 990 -9.91 -28.86 -1.21
C ASN A 990 -8.43 -29.29 -1.31
N TRP A 991 -7.77 -29.04 -2.44
CA TRP A 991 -6.42 -29.58 -2.72
C TRP A 991 -5.34 -29.23 -1.68
N ARG A 992 -5.45 -28.07 -1.01
CA ARG A 992 -4.46 -27.56 -0.03
C ARG A 992 -4.36 -28.38 1.26
N TYR A 993 -5.33 -29.26 1.50
CA TYR A 993 -5.37 -30.11 2.69
C TYR A 993 -4.83 -31.52 2.46
N LEU A 994 -4.36 -31.82 1.23
CA LEU A 994 -4.01 -33.18 0.84
C LEU A 994 -2.58 -33.58 1.18
N ASP A 995 -1.66 -32.61 1.23
CA ASP A 995 -0.23 -32.82 1.48
C ASP A 995 0.17 -32.66 2.96
N GLY A 996 -0.78 -32.28 3.83
CA GLY A 996 -0.56 -32.05 5.24
C GLY A 996 0.25 -30.79 5.58
N ARG A 997 0.65 -29.97 4.59
CA ARG A 997 1.33 -28.68 4.82
C ARG A 997 0.40 -27.66 5.46
N THR A 998 -0.87 -27.69 5.05
CA THR A 998 -1.95 -27.06 5.82
C THR A 998 -2.41 -28.06 6.88
N PRO A 999 -2.23 -27.78 8.18
CA PRO A 999 -2.51 -28.77 9.22
C PRO A 999 -4.02 -29.02 9.33
N LEU A 1000 -4.48 -30.17 8.83
CA LEU A 1000 -5.70 -30.77 9.34
C LEU A 1000 -5.35 -31.34 10.70
N ALA A 1001 -5.86 -30.72 11.77
CA ALA A 1001 -5.58 -31.06 13.17
C ALA A 1001 -5.32 -32.57 13.38
N LYS A 1002 -4.04 -32.96 13.51
CA LYS A 1002 -3.70 -34.11 14.34
C LYS A 1002 -3.54 -33.55 15.74
N PRO A 1003 -4.32 -34.05 16.73
CA PRO A 1003 -4.12 -33.64 18.11
C PRO A 1003 -2.65 -33.88 18.47
N LEU A 1004 -2.01 -32.88 19.10
CA LEU A 1004 -0.83 -33.14 19.91
C LEU A 1004 -1.23 -34.24 20.90
N ASN A 1005 -0.40 -35.28 20.99
CA ASN A 1005 -0.67 -36.52 21.71
C ASN A 1005 -1.30 -36.28 23.09
N GLU A 1006 -2.16 -37.24 23.48
CA GLU A 1006 -2.54 -37.49 24.89
C GLU A 1006 -1.37 -37.41 25.86
#